data_AF-A0A1Q3F421-F1
#
_entry.id   AF-A0A1Q3F421-F1
#
_cell.length_a   1.000
_cell.length_b   1.000
_cell.length_c   1.000
_cell.angle_alpha   90.00
_cell.angle_beta   90.00
_cell.angle_gamma   90.00
#
_symmetry.space_group_name_H-M   'P 1'
#
loop_
_entity.id
_entity.type
_entity.pdbx_description
1 polymer ?
#
loop_
_entity_poly.entity_id
_entity_poly.type
_entity_poly.pdbx_seq_one_letter_code
_entity_poly.pdbx_strand_id
1 'polypeptide(L)'
;MGQRRRSWTEFQLVVALVALLTHNLASSFPQHYDYVIGEELGGGGGAGLAAAKQSFKCPEMTAISECSCMYASSDYEIQCPVTNPEITVKIKPDKYAQIQCYDRHDFGELPQLTLGDTEQVKIIHCTLPPHVSIRQYINFLGVKHMKEFWYQNYGKDLGVRLVRQHFDGMQDLEKLFLSSGIEDIQPDLFANLSNLKWLVLRSNHVKLLHNVFDNLTNLTVLELGANQITELEPGLLKNQRKLLLLNLWRNQLRNITKESFRGAESLQQLDLSVNSMESLNPDVFELLPNLIELNLGFNRFSSLPENLLAENRKLKDFKFINNQVPMRTLPSNFLSNLPQLTKVFLNRCNFVELPASLFRGSSAILELDLSYNQLGALPEMLLRDQRELQTLNLAYNELEVLPEMLLENTGKLLTLRLSYNRLRNLTSNIFASLKQLTELHLGNNQLHTIHVNTFSQTTALKRLDMQNNQLAFNDVSFVVEEQNIGEGDGTPFQYLESLQVLNLRNNSIATVFRDWNVLNLKLKDLDLSYNNISTLNYHRFEFLSEEIRVNLSHNRISEIDLSDMESIIGTSYNSDASKIFVDVSHNPLDCSCIFFFFAQYLQKEMNETVYKRIEIDTSNVQCAEPKNLRGTPVAQVKSEDVLCELDRPGTSIRRCPAGCTCSTRRKDFAVIVNGTGRGLTQIPELPLPQSFGFRFIELHMDHNNITELPTNALPGYSNVSKLYVANNAISELLPENLPASLQTLDLTHNRLTSLNESVVEALNSSKLLTNLKLSGNQWRCDCTASEMLRFVRNSFRKVSDISQVACNDGTSIEAIQIGDLCNENINTYITLSIVLSILGLLIGLLTVLFYTYHMEIKIWMFTHNVFVWLVTEEELDKDKMYDAFISYSHKDEDFITEHLIPTLEKEPMNFKTCWHLRDFMPGEMISEQIAKSVEDSRRTIVVLSNNFVQSEWAKMEFRTAHLNSMSEKRVRVIIIIYGDIGDIEQLDSELKAYLKMNTYVKWGDPWFWDKLRYAMPHPPTVKGLKRTGLIKNHIRSSVDDKLELIKPVPVTPPPLTTPPAEMNGTLSPSPFIISNGKTLMNGNGYHGNGHLLNGHANGHVNGAYIINSNAKQSDV
;
A
#
# COMPACT_ATOMS: atom_id res chain seq x y z
N MET A 1 -42.38 -12.10 -36.74
CA MET A 1 -42.79 -10.86 -36.03
C MET A 1 -41.56 -10.24 -35.32
N GLY A 2 -40.62 -9.62 -36.06
CA GLY A 2 -39.30 -9.25 -35.50
C GLY A 2 -38.98 -7.75 -35.35
N GLN A 3 -39.45 -6.89 -36.27
CA GLN A 3 -38.94 -5.50 -36.37
C GLN A 3 -39.86 -4.40 -35.80
N ARG A 4 -41.11 -4.70 -35.41
CA ARG A 4 -42.03 -3.69 -34.83
C ARG A 4 -41.97 -3.51 -33.31
N ARG A 5 -41.06 -4.18 -32.60
CA ARG A 5 -40.91 -4.04 -31.13
C ARG A 5 -39.77 -3.11 -30.68
N ARG A 6 -38.70 -2.92 -31.47
CA ARG A 6 -37.61 -2.00 -31.09
C ARG A 6 -38.02 -0.51 -31.13
N SER A 7 -38.78 -0.10 -32.14
CA SER A 7 -39.25 1.29 -32.23
C SER A 7 -40.21 1.69 -31.09
N TRP A 8 -40.91 0.73 -30.45
CA TRP A 8 -41.73 1.02 -29.27
C TRP A 8 -40.90 1.20 -28.01
N THR A 9 -39.83 0.43 -27.82
CA THR A 9 -38.87 0.68 -26.74
C THR A 9 -38.10 1.98 -26.95
N GLU A 10 -37.74 2.33 -28.19
CA GLU A 10 -37.07 3.61 -28.51
C GLU A 10 -38.02 4.80 -28.35
N PHE A 11 -39.28 4.68 -28.80
CA PHE A 11 -40.28 5.74 -28.60
C PHE A 11 -40.67 5.90 -27.13
N GLN A 12 -40.71 4.82 -26.34
CA GLN A 12 -40.85 4.94 -24.88
C GLN A 12 -39.58 5.44 -24.21
N LEU A 13 -38.37 5.17 -24.73
CA LEU A 13 -37.14 5.80 -24.21
C LEU A 13 -37.09 7.29 -24.53
N VAL A 14 -37.56 7.72 -25.70
CA VAL A 14 -37.65 9.14 -26.09
C VAL A 14 -38.78 9.84 -25.33
N VAL A 15 -39.94 9.22 -25.13
CA VAL A 15 -41.00 9.78 -24.27
C VAL A 15 -40.57 9.78 -22.80
N ALA A 16 -39.80 8.80 -22.33
CA ALA A 16 -39.20 8.81 -21.00
C ALA A 16 -38.08 9.84 -20.86
N LEU A 17 -37.26 10.07 -21.89
CA LEU A 17 -36.26 11.15 -21.91
C LEU A 17 -36.93 12.53 -21.97
N VAL A 18 -37.98 12.71 -22.76
CA VAL A 18 -38.77 13.95 -22.81
C VAL A 18 -39.49 14.16 -21.47
N ALA A 19 -40.05 13.12 -20.86
CA ALA A 19 -40.60 13.19 -19.51
C ALA A 19 -39.53 13.56 -18.48
N LEU A 20 -38.38 12.87 -18.48
CA LEU A 20 -37.22 13.19 -17.63
C LEU A 20 -36.62 14.57 -17.92
N LEU A 21 -36.69 15.09 -19.15
CA LEU A 21 -36.26 16.45 -19.47
C LEU A 21 -37.31 17.47 -19.01
N THR A 22 -38.61 17.21 -19.11
CA THR A 22 -39.65 18.10 -18.56
C THR A 22 -39.72 18.06 -17.02
N HIS A 23 -39.39 16.93 -16.38
CA HIS A 23 -39.21 16.87 -14.93
C HIS A 23 -37.87 17.45 -14.48
N ASN A 24 -36.75 17.17 -15.15
CA ASN A 24 -35.48 17.80 -14.81
C ASN A 24 -35.47 19.30 -15.12
N LEU A 25 -36.20 19.82 -16.12
CA LEU A 25 -36.41 21.27 -16.28
C LEU A 25 -37.28 21.89 -15.16
N ALA A 26 -37.88 21.07 -14.29
CA ALA A 26 -38.53 21.51 -13.05
C ALA A 26 -37.69 21.23 -11.78
N SER A 27 -36.78 20.24 -11.79
CA SER A 27 -35.89 19.90 -10.66
C SER A 27 -34.42 20.30 -10.82
N SER A 28 -34.03 20.87 -11.97
CA SER A 28 -32.72 21.48 -12.24
C SER A 28 -32.77 23.02 -12.18
N PHE A 29 -33.78 23.57 -11.49
CA PHE A 29 -33.62 24.88 -10.87
C PHE A 29 -32.55 24.75 -9.79
N PRO A 30 -31.50 25.60 -9.77
CA PRO A 30 -30.68 25.73 -8.58
C PRO A 30 -31.58 26.13 -7.41
N GLN A 31 -31.37 25.53 -6.23
CA GLN A 31 -31.84 26.10 -4.95
C GLN A 31 -30.96 27.31 -4.54
N HIS A 32 -30.61 28.14 -5.53
CA HIS A 32 -29.89 29.41 -5.45
C HIS A 32 -30.71 30.48 -6.17
N TYR A 33 -31.98 30.56 -5.80
CA TYR A 33 -32.79 31.79 -5.92
C TYR A 33 -32.91 32.50 -4.55
N ASP A 34 -31.99 32.21 -3.64
CA ASP A 34 -31.50 33.19 -2.68
C ASP A 34 -30.71 34.24 -3.45
N TYR A 35 -31.41 35.26 -3.96
CA TYR A 35 -30.75 36.47 -4.43
C TYR A 35 -30.05 37.10 -3.23
N VAL A 36 -28.71 37.15 -3.24
CA VAL A 36 -27.94 37.95 -2.28
C VAL A 36 -28.19 39.42 -2.64
N ILE A 37 -29.23 40.01 -2.05
CA ILE A 37 -29.44 41.46 -2.10
C ILE A 37 -28.31 42.09 -1.28
N GLY A 38 -27.32 42.65 -1.97
CA GLY A 38 -26.08 43.10 -1.36
C GLY A 38 -26.29 44.27 -0.39
N GLU A 39 -25.86 44.08 0.86
CA GLU A 39 -25.71 45.16 1.84
C GLU A 39 -24.47 46.01 1.53
N GLU A 40 -24.55 46.86 0.50
CA GLU A 40 -23.67 48.02 0.37
C GLU A 40 -24.46 49.33 0.57
N LEU A 41 -24.38 49.88 1.79
CA LEU A 41 -24.37 51.33 2.10
C LEU A 41 -24.44 51.54 3.62
N GLY A 42 -23.51 52.33 4.19
CA GLY A 42 -23.67 52.88 5.55
C GLY A 42 -22.63 52.49 6.61
N GLY A 43 -21.33 52.51 6.28
CA GLY A 43 -20.28 52.45 7.31
C GLY A 43 -20.32 53.69 8.23
N GLY A 44 -20.85 53.55 9.44
CA GLY A 44 -21.01 54.64 10.42
C GLY A 44 -20.82 54.16 11.86
N GLY A 45 -19.58 54.20 12.36
CA GLY A 45 -19.25 53.72 13.71
C GLY A 45 -19.77 54.62 14.83
N GLY A 46 -20.76 54.14 15.59
CA GLY A 46 -21.27 54.79 16.80
C GLY A 46 -21.22 53.86 18.01
N ALA A 47 -20.25 54.07 18.91
CA ALA A 47 -20.08 53.25 20.11
C ALA A 47 -21.10 53.62 21.21
N GLY A 48 -22.30 53.05 21.14
CA GLY A 48 -23.30 53.09 22.22
C GLY A 48 -23.04 52.01 23.28
N LEU A 49 -23.20 52.34 24.56
CA LEU A 49 -22.98 51.39 25.67
C LEU A 49 -23.97 50.23 25.61
N ALA A 50 -23.48 49.00 25.70
CA ALA A 50 -24.32 47.81 25.78
C ALA A 50 -25.00 47.72 27.16
N ALA A 51 -26.31 47.94 27.20
CA ALA A 51 -27.13 47.55 28.35
C ALA A 51 -27.20 46.01 28.42
N ALA A 52 -27.03 45.44 29.61
CA ALA A 52 -27.05 44.00 29.81
C ALA A 52 -28.46 43.42 29.59
N LYS A 53 -28.71 42.84 28.42
CA LYS A 53 -29.94 42.10 28.13
C LYS A 53 -29.98 40.80 28.91
N GLN A 54 -31.18 40.42 29.37
CA GLN A 54 -31.40 39.15 30.06
C GLN A 54 -31.20 38.00 29.07
N SER A 55 -30.46 36.97 29.47
CA SER A 55 -30.44 35.71 28.72
C SER A 55 -31.81 35.05 28.80
N PHE A 56 -32.37 34.69 27.65
CA PHE A 56 -33.59 33.90 27.59
C PHE A 56 -33.38 32.56 28.33
N LYS A 57 -34.38 32.16 29.11
CA LYS A 57 -34.42 30.89 29.80
C LYS A 57 -35.71 30.19 29.39
N CYS A 58 -35.63 28.87 29.21
CA CYS A 58 -36.83 28.05 29.11
C CYS A 58 -37.73 28.30 30.34
N PRO A 59 -39.06 28.46 30.16
CA PRO A 59 -40.00 28.50 31.27
C PRO A 59 -39.90 27.23 32.14
N GLU A 60 -40.21 27.35 33.42
CA GLU A 60 -40.51 26.18 34.26
C GLU A 60 -41.85 25.59 33.81
N MET A 61 -41.78 24.47 33.07
CA MET A 61 -42.98 23.82 32.54
C MET A 61 -43.80 23.22 33.68
N THR A 62 -45.09 23.58 33.72
CA THR A 62 -46.02 23.08 34.74
C THR A 62 -46.43 21.65 34.43
N ALA A 63 -46.92 20.91 35.42
CA ALA A 63 -47.44 19.54 35.25
C ALA A 63 -48.74 19.43 34.42
N ILE A 64 -49.13 20.51 33.72
CA ILE A 64 -50.30 20.61 32.83
C ILE A 64 -49.86 20.83 31.37
N SER A 65 -48.65 21.34 31.13
CA SER A 65 -48.13 21.61 29.77
C SER A 65 -47.29 20.45 29.26
N GLU A 66 -47.75 19.75 28.21
CA GLU A 66 -47.00 18.66 27.54
C GLU A 66 -45.84 19.17 26.66
N CYS A 67 -45.38 20.40 26.88
CA CYS A 67 -44.29 21.03 26.12
C CYS A 67 -42.92 20.75 26.73
N SER A 68 -41.94 20.46 25.87
CA SER A 68 -40.51 20.48 26.21
C SER A 68 -39.85 21.76 25.70
N CYS A 69 -38.87 22.29 26.41
CA CYS A 69 -38.01 23.37 25.93
C CYS A 69 -36.54 22.96 26.09
N MET A 70 -35.79 22.97 24.99
CA MET A 70 -34.39 22.56 24.95
C MET A 70 -33.54 23.57 24.20
N TYR A 71 -32.23 23.59 24.48
CA TYR A 71 -31.26 24.35 23.71
C TYR A 71 -30.60 23.43 22.69
N ALA A 72 -30.83 23.67 21.40
CA ALA A 72 -30.43 22.81 20.29
C ALA A 72 -29.77 23.64 19.19
N SER A 73 -28.58 23.22 18.74
CA SER A 73 -27.93 23.76 17.52
C SER A 73 -27.80 25.30 17.45
N SER A 74 -27.48 25.94 18.59
CA SER A 74 -27.37 27.39 18.79
C SER A 74 -28.67 28.19 18.97
N ASP A 75 -29.82 27.52 19.04
CA ASP A 75 -31.15 28.11 19.23
C ASP A 75 -31.90 27.42 20.38
N TYR A 76 -32.95 28.07 20.89
CA TYR A 76 -33.88 27.43 21.81
C TYR A 76 -35.04 26.86 21.00
N GLU A 77 -35.46 25.64 21.30
CA GLU A 77 -36.56 24.96 20.64
C GLU A 77 -37.57 24.46 21.66
N ILE A 78 -38.81 24.92 21.51
CA ILE A 78 -39.97 24.44 22.25
C ILE A 78 -40.72 23.45 21.35
N GLN A 79 -41.08 22.29 21.88
CA GLN A 79 -41.77 21.21 21.17
C GLN A 79 -43.00 20.78 21.97
N CYS A 80 -44.18 20.82 21.35
CA CYS A 80 -45.46 20.52 22.00
C CYS A 80 -46.33 19.63 21.09
N PRO A 81 -46.84 18.47 21.56
CA PRO A 81 -46.39 17.76 22.76
C PRO A 81 -44.94 17.24 22.62
N VAL A 82 -44.34 16.73 23.69
CA VAL A 82 -42.93 16.23 23.69
C VAL A 82 -42.71 15.09 22.67
N THR A 83 -43.73 14.25 22.45
CA THR A 83 -43.67 13.10 21.54
C THR A 83 -44.55 13.34 20.32
N ASN A 84 -43.94 13.32 19.13
CA ASN A 84 -44.58 13.72 17.86
C ASN A 84 -45.12 15.17 17.92
N PRO A 85 -44.22 16.18 17.98
CA PRO A 85 -44.62 17.56 18.20
C PRO A 85 -45.46 18.13 17.06
N GLU A 86 -46.65 18.58 17.43
CA GLU A 86 -47.69 19.17 16.59
C GLU A 86 -47.40 20.66 16.29
N ILE A 87 -46.75 21.33 17.24
CA ILE A 87 -46.16 22.68 17.10
C ILE A 87 -44.71 22.64 17.57
N THR A 88 -43.83 23.32 16.83
CA THR A 88 -42.48 23.68 17.31
C THR A 88 -42.26 25.19 17.22
N VAL A 89 -41.56 25.74 18.22
CA VAL A 89 -41.19 27.17 18.27
C VAL A 89 -39.68 27.28 18.45
N LYS A 90 -38.98 27.74 17.40
CA LYS A 90 -37.52 27.96 17.38
C LYS A 90 -37.23 29.43 17.63
N ILE A 91 -36.33 29.72 18.58
CA ILE A 91 -36.12 31.04 19.17
C ILE A 91 -34.63 31.35 19.22
N LYS A 92 -34.24 32.46 18.56
CA LYS A 92 -32.93 33.10 18.69
C LYS A 92 -33.16 34.48 19.32
N PRO A 93 -32.86 34.68 20.63
CA PRO A 93 -33.14 35.94 21.33
C PRO A 93 -32.61 37.18 20.57
N ASP A 94 -33.35 38.28 20.65
CA ASP A 94 -33.23 39.51 19.84
C ASP A 94 -33.41 39.35 18.31
N LYS A 95 -33.07 38.19 17.73
CA LYS A 95 -33.03 37.97 16.28
C LYS A 95 -34.33 37.44 15.71
N TYR A 96 -34.75 36.23 16.07
CA TYR A 96 -35.96 35.65 15.51
C TYR A 96 -36.76 34.72 16.42
N ALA A 97 -38.06 34.63 16.14
CA ALA A 97 -38.94 33.58 16.61
C ALA A 97 -39.68 32.94 15.42
N GLN A 98 -39.59 31.62 15.27
CA GLN A 98 -40.24 30.86 14.20
C GLN A 98 -41.19 29.83 14.81
N ILE A 99 -42.48 29.98 14.56
CA ILE A 99 -43.53 28.99 14.85
C ILE A 99 -43.69 28.11 13.60
N GLN A 100 -43.71 26.79 13.79
CA GLN A 100 -43.98 25.81 12.74
C GLN A 100 -45.00 24.78 13.23
N CYS A 101 -46.06 24.57 12.45
CA CYS A 101 -47.11 23.58 12.72
C CYS A 101 -47.00 22.38 11.78
N TYR A 102 -47.47 21.21 12.21
CA TYR A 102 -47.53 20.00 11.38
C TYR A 102 -48.95 19.56 11.00
N ASP A 103 -49.95 19.93 11.82
CA ASP A 103 -51.39 19.70 11.63
C ASP A 103 -52.19 20.95 12.11
N ARG A 104 -53.53 20.85 12.30
CA ARG A 104 -54.41 21.97 12.68
C ARG A 104 -54.48 22.18 14.21
N HIS A 105 -53.88 23.24 14.74
CA HIS A 105 -53.79 23.46 16.19
C HIS A 105 -54.20 24.86 16.66
N ASP A 106 -54.54 24.97 17.95
CA ASP A 106 -54.65 26.22 18.70
C ASP A 106 -53.30 26.57 19.34
N PHE A 107 -52.99 27.85 19.51
CA PHE A 107 -51.78 28.31 20.20
C PHE A 107 -51.99 28.46 21.72
N GLY A 108 -53.21 28.26 22.23
CA GLY A 108 -53.53 28.33 23.66
C GLY A 108 -52.77 27.36 24.57
N GLU A 109 -52.18 26.29 24.01
CA GLU A 109 -51.40 25.29 24.75
C GLU A 109 -49.91 25.67 24.92
N LEU A 110 -49.46 26.74 24.24
CA LEU A 110 -48.06 27.17 24.28
C LEU A 110 -47.73 27.98 25.54
N PRO A 111 -46.56 27.76 26.17
CA PRO A 111 -46.16 28.48 27.38
C PRO A 111 -45.97 29.97 27.10
N GLN A 112 -46.35 30.82 28.05
CA GLN A 112 -46.14 32.27 27.95
C GLN A 112 -44.64 32.61 28.08
N LEU A 113 -44.13 33.34 27.09
CA LEU A 113 -42.74 33.77 26.96
C LEU A 113 -42.63 35.29 27.06
N THR A 114 -41.41 35.79 27.25
CA THR A 114 -41.10 37.22 27.35
C THR A 114 -39.88 37.58 26.49
N LEU A 115 -39.98 37.40 25.16
CA LEU A 115 -38.85 37.62 24.24
C LEU A 115 -38.40 39.08 24.15
N GLY A 116 -39.28 40.05 24.40
CA GLY A 116 -38.92 41.47 24.33
C GLY A 116 -38.88 41.97 22.88
N ASP A 117 -37.81 42.63 22.47
CA ASP A 117 -37.65 43.07 21.08
C ASP A 117 -37.15 41.90 20.23
N THR A 118 -37.71 41.68 19.05
CA THR A 118 -37.33 40.55 18.18
C THR A 118 -37.45 40.97 16.73
N GLU A 119 -36.32 41.04 16.02
CA GLU A 119 -36.25 41.61 14.67
C GLU A 119 -37.22 40.92 13.69
N GLN A 120 -37.24 39.59 13.69
CA GLN A 120 -37.95 38.75 12.72
C GLN A 120 -38.92 37.76 13.41
N VAL A 121 -40.17 37.70 12.97
CA VAL A 121 -41.13 36.64 13.39
C VAL A 121 -41.59 35.85 12.17
N LYS A 122 -41.64 34.51 12.28
CA LYS A 122 -42.13 33.62 11.22
C LYS A 122 -43.23 32.69 11.73
N ILE A 123 -44.23 32.46 10.89
CA ILE A 123 -45.27 31.46 11.07
C ILE A 123 -45.29 30.60 9.81
N ILE A 124 -45.05 29.29 9.97
CA ILE A 124 -44.91 28.35 8.85
C ILE A 124 -45.90 27.18 9.05
N HIS A 125 -46.65 26.83 8.00
CA HIS A 125 -47.68 25.77 7.96
C HIS A 125 -48.89 25.93 8.92
N CYS A 126 -48.91 26.92 9.80
CA CYS A 126 -50.02 27.15 10.72
C CYS A 126 -51.20 27.88 10.06
N THR A 127 -52.44 27.53 10.45
CA THR A 127 -53.66 28.28 10.09
C THR A 127 -53.78 29.58 10.89
N LEU A 128 -54.31 30.66 10.30
CA LEU A 128 -54.60 31.91 11.02
C LEU A 128 -56.08 32.02 11.41
N PRO A 129 -56.41 32.52 12.62
CA PRO A 129 -57.79 32.73 13.09
C PRO A 129 -58.44 33.94 12.39
N PRO A 130 -59.65 33.82 11.83
CA PRO A 130 -60.21 34.81 10.89
C PRO A 130 -60.62 36.17 11.49
N HIS A 131 -60.65 36.30 12.82
CA HIS A 131 -61.16 37.47 13.56
C HIS A 131 -60.25 37.91 14.72
N VAL A 132 -59.00 37.46 14.75
CA VAL A 132 -58.01 37.78 15.80
C VAL A 132 -56.77 38.31 15.10
N SER A 133 -56.17 39.41 15.58
CA SER A 133 -54.98 39.93 14.91
C SER A 133 -53.80 38.98 15.11
N ILE A 134 -52.89 38.91 14.12
CA ILE A 134 -51.67 38.08 14.23
C ILE A 134 -50.90 38.47 15.50
N ARG A 135 -50.89 39.76 15.84
CA ARG A 135 -50.27 40.28 17.06
C ARG A 135 -50.88 39.73 18.35
N GLN A 136 -52.21 39.52 18.39
CA GLN A 136 -52.89 38.84 19.49
C GLN A 136 -52.61 37.32 19.47
N TYR A 137 -52.61 36.70 18.28
CA TYR A 137 -52.40 35.26 18.11
C TYR A 137 -50.99 34.82 18.57
N ILE A 138 -49.96 35.63 18.32
CA ILE A 138 -48.59 35.39 18.80
C ILE A 138 -48.26 36.06 20.15
N ASN A 139 -49.27 36.55 20.89
CA ASN A 139 -49.03 37.28 22.15
C ASN A 139 -48.26 36.44 23.19
N PHE A 140 -48.39 35.11 23.15
CA PHE A 140 -47.64 34.18 23.99
C PHE A 140 -46.11 34.28 23.81
N LEU A 141 -45.60 34.84 22.71
CA LEU A 141 -44.16 35.09 22.53
C LEU A 141 -43.65 36.28 23.36
N GLY A 142 -44.52 37.17 23.82
CA GLY A 142 -44.14 38.37 24.57
C GLY A 142 -43.27 39.37 23.78
N VAL A 143 -43.44 39.41 22.44
CA VAL A 143 -42.70 40.31 21.55
C VAL A 143 -43.28 41.74 21.60
N LYS A 144 -42.41 42.73 21.82
CA LYS A 144 -42.74 44.16 21.97
C LYS A 144 -42.66 44.93 20.66
N HIS A 145 -41.58 44.75 19.90
CA HIS A 145 -41.40 45.32 18.56
C HIS A 145 -40.86 44.24 17.62
N MET A 146 -41.34 44.24 16.37
CA MET A 146 -40.87 43.39 15.29
C MET A 146 -40.82 44.20 14.00
N LYS A 147 -39.77 44.00 13.19
CA LYS A 147 -39.58 44.73 11.93
C LYS A 147 -39.93 43.90 10.71
N GLU A 148 -39.78 42.58 10.83
CA GLU A 148 -39.90 41.64 9.74
C GLU A 148 -40.86 40.50 10.13
N PHE A 149 -41.90 40.27 9.31
CA PHE A 149 -42.87 39.20 9.54
C PHE A 149 -42.99 38.28 8.32
N TRP A 150 -43.02 36.96 8.57
CA TRP A 150 -43.21 35.93 7.54
C TRP A 150 -44.45 35.08 7.84
N TYR A 151 -45.30 34.87 6.83
CA TYR A 151 -46.33 33.84 6.80
C TYR A 151 -46.15 32.97 5.56
N GLN A 152 -46.08 31.65 5.76
CA GLN A 152 -45.78 30.68 4.70
C GLN A 152 -46.56 29.37 4.88
N ASN A 153 -47.47 29.01 3.97
CA ASN A 153 -48.32 27.82 4.13
C ASN A 153 -48.35 26.90 2.90
N TYR A 154 -47.68 25.75 2.97
CA TYR A 154 -47.65 24.73 1.89
C TYR A 154 -48.72 23.62 2.05
N GLY A 155 -49.79 23.86 2.81
CA GLY A 155 -50.89 22.90 3.04
C GLY A 155 -51.87 22.77 1.86
N LYS A 156 -52.66 21.68 1.83
CA LYS A 156 -53.68 21.43 0.80
C LYS A 156 -54.93 22.29 1.00
N ASP A 157 -55.41 22.91 -0.09
CA ASP A 157 -56.79 23.37 -0.33
C ASP A 157 -57.47 24.17 0.79
N LEU A 158 -56.70 25.05 1.47
CA LEU A 158 -57.21 26.01 2.45
C LEU A 158 -56.66 27.41 2.16
N GLY A 159 -57.27 28.09 1.19
CA GLY A 159 -56.99 29.48 0.85
C GLY A 159 -57.16 30.41 2.07
N VAL A 160 -56.06 31.01 2.53
CA VAL A 160 -56.02 31.86 3.72
C VAL A 160 -56.35 33.29 3.30
N ARG A 161 -57.63 33.66 3.42
CA ARG A 161 -58.12 35.01 3.11
C ARG A 161 -57.74 36.00 4.21
N LEU A 162 -56.66 36.73 3.98
CA LEU A 162 -56.20 37.78 4.89
C LEU A 162 -57.10 39.02 4.79
N VAL A 163 -57.84 39.32 5.86
CA VAL A 163 -58.49 40.63 6.08
C VAL A 163 -57.59 41.59 6.87
N ARG A 164 -57.82 42.90 6.75
CA ARG A 164 -57.04 43.99 7.42
C ARG A 164 -56.78 43.76 8.91
N GLN A 165 -57.77 43.22 9.64
CA GLN A 165 -57.70 42.97 11.09
C GLN A 165 -56.52 42.08 11.51
N HIS A 166 -56.02 41.20 10.63
CA HIS A 166 -54.85 40.38 10.92
C HIS A 166 -53.59 41.21 11.23
N PHE A 167 -53.45 42.41 10.66
CA PHE A 167 -52.27 43.28 10.83
C PHE A 167 -52.45 44.39 11.89
N ASP A 168 -53.55 44.38 12.65
CA ASP A 168 -53.76 45.34 13.73
C ASP A 168 -52.79 45.11 14.90
N GLY A 169 -52.01 46.14 15.22
CA GLY A 169 -50.90 46.10 16.18
C GLY A 169 -49.53 45.75 15.58
N MET A 170 -49.39 45.85 14.24
CA MET A 170 -48.15 45.56 13.49
C MET A 170 -47.63 46.76 12.68
N GLN A 171 -47.96 48.00 13.08
CA GLN A 171 -47.59 49.24 12.37
C GLN A 171 -46.07 49.48 12.26
N ASP A 172 -45.27 48.82 13.11
CA ASP A 172 -43.80 48.92 13.13
C ASP A 172 -43.11 48.12 12.00
N LEU A 173 -43.84 47.32 11.22
CA LEU A 173 -43.27 46.47 10.17
C LEU A 173 -42.60 47.29 9.07
N GLU A 174 -41.32 46.99 8.83
CA GLU A 174 -40.54 47.46 7.68
C GLU A 174 -40.55 46.43 6.55
N LYS A 175 -40.74 45.13 6.85
CA LYS A 175 -40.72 44.04 5.87
C LYS A 175 -41.83 43.01 6.14
N LEU A 176 -42.49 42.55 5.08
CA LEU A 176 -43.61 41.61 5.14
C LEU A 176 -43.47 40.56 4.03
N PHE A 177 -43.39 39.29 4.44
CA PHE A 177 -43.26 38.14 3.56
C PHE A 177 -44.50 37.25 3.69
N LEU A 178 -45.21 37.06 2.59
CA LEU A 178 -46.50 36.37 2.51
C LEU A 178 -46.48 35.41 1.33
N SER A 179 -46.45 34.11 1.58
CA SER A 179 -46.28 33.11 0.51
C SER A 179 -47.07 31.82 0.71
N SER A 180 -47.51 31.26 -0.41
CA SER A 180 -48.26 30.00 -0.51
C SER A 180 -49.62 30.03 0.18
N GLY A 181 -50.68 29.87 -0.62
CA GLY A 181 -52.05 29.71 -0.13
C GLY A 181 -52.80 31.00 0.21
N ILE A 182 -52.31 32.19 -0.15
CA ILE A 182 -53.08 33.44 0.04
C ILE A 182 -53.95 33.72 -1.19
N GLU A 183 -55.22 34.02 -0.93
CA GLU A 183 -56.25 34.29 -1.93
C GLU A 183 -56.99 35.60 -1.59
N ASP A 184 -57.50 36.29 -2.62
CA ASP A 184 -58.40 37.46 -2.50
C ASP A 184 -57.92 38.56 -1.52
N ILE A 185 -56.85 39.27 -1.90
CA ILE A 185 -56.37 40.44 -1.14
C ILE A 185 -57.38 41.59 -1.27
N GLN A 186 -57.97 41.99 -0.15
CA GLN A 186 -58.87 43.14 -0.09
C GLN A 186 -58.07 44.47 -0.15
N PRO A 187 -58.66 45.55 -0.71
CA PRO A 187 -57.95 46.83 -0.89
C PRO A 187 -57.37 47.47 0.36
N ASP A 188 -57.99 47.25 1.52
CA ASP A 188 -57.57 47.84 2.80
C ASP A 188 -56.63 46.94 3.61
N LEU A 189 -56.23 45.76 3.11
CA LEU A 189 -55.43 44.77 3.84
C LEU A 189 -54.17 45.39 4.46
N PHE A 190 -53.44 46.20 3.68
CA PHE A 190 -52.20 46.84 4.12
C PHE A 190 -52.39 48.29 4.59
N ALA A 191 -53.64 48.74 4.80
CA ALA A 191 -53.94 50.16 5.06
C ALA A 191 -53.26 50.72 6.32
N ASN A 192 -52.93 49.86 7.30
CA ASN A 192 -52.29 50.25 8.56
C ASN A 192 -50.75 50.14 8.53
N LEU A 193 -50.13 49.71 7.42
CA LEU A 193 -48.70 49.36 7.32
C LEU A 193 -47.85 50.40 6.56
N SER A 194 -48.03 51.69 6.84
CA SER A 194 -47.36 52.77 6.11
C SER A 194 -45.83 52.83 6.25
N ASN A 195 -45.24 52.15 7.25
CA ASN A 195 -43.79 52.02 7.42
C ASN A 195 -43.14 50.97 6.50
N LEU A 196 -43.93 50.16 5.79
CA LEU A 196 -43.44 49.03 5.03
C LEU A 196 -42.57 49.46 3.84
N LYS A 197 -41.35 48.88 3.78
CA LYS A 197 -40.34 49.06 2.73
C LYS A 197 -40.27 47.85 1.81
N TRP A 198 -40.52 46.65 2.34
CA TRP A 198 -40.39 45.39 1.62
C TRP A 198 -41.69 44.59 1.69
N LEU A 199 -42.25 44.24 0.53
CA LEU A 199 -43.43 43.38 0.43
C LEU A 199 -43.18 42.22 -0.55
N VAL A 200 -43.28 40.99 -0.04
CA VAL A 200 -43.25 39.76 -0.85
C VAL A 200 -44.60 39.08 -0.79
N LEU A 201 -45.25 38.93 -1.95
CA LEU A 201 -46.51 38.19 -2.15
C LEU A 201 -46.28 36.95 -3.06
N ARG A 202 -45.13 36.29 -2.94
CA ARG A 202 -44.66 35.24 -3.87
C ARG A 202 -45.47 33.93 -3.77
N SER A 203 -45.72 33.29 -4.91
CA SER A 203 -46.38 31.97 -4.99
C SER A 203 -47.80 31.91 -4.39
N ASN A 204 -48.65 32.88 -4.71
CA ASN A 204 -50.03 32.98 -4.23
C ASN A 204 -51.04 33.01 -5.40
N HIS A 205 -52.32 33.18 -5.09
CA HIS A 205 -53.39 33.40 -6.07
C HIS A 205 -53.95 34.83 -5.95
N VAL A 206 -53.07 35.83 -5.81
CA VAL A 206 -53.49 37.21 -5.59
C VAL A 206 -54.13 37.81 -6.84
N LYS A 207 -55.30 38.42 -6.66
CA LYS A 207 -55.86 39.40 -7.58
C LYS A 207 -55.54 40.78 -7.05
N LEU A 208 -54.80 41.58 -7.82
CA LEU A 208 -54.44 42.95 -7.43
C LEU A 208 -55.56 43.92 -7.83
N LEU A 209 -55.88 44.84 -6.93
CA LEU A 209 -56.85 45.92 -7.15
C LEU A 209 -56.11 47.26 -7.12
N HIS A 210 -56.52 48.22 -7.96
CA HIS A 210 -55.79 49.46 -8.28
C HIS A 210 -55.45 50.41 -7.11
N ASN A 211 -55.89 50.09 -5.88
CA ASN A 211 -55.67 50.86 -4.66
C ASN A 211 -55.04 50.05 -3.50
N VAL A 212 -54.71 48.76 -3.72
CA VAL A 212 -54.21 47.85 -2.67
C VAL A 212 -52.87 48.29 -2.05
N PHE A 213 -52.09 49.10 -2.77
CA PHE A 213 -50.79 49.61 -2.31
C PHE A 213 -50.84 51.11 -1.91
N ASP A 214 -52.00 51.76 -1.90
CA ASP A 214 -52.09 53.23 -1.78
C ASP A 214 -51.41 53.81 -0.53
N ASN A 215 -51.48 53.10 0.60
CA ASN A 215 -50.88 53.54 1.86
C ASN A 215 -49.39 53.17 1.98
N LEU A 216 -48.85 52.34 1.09
CA LEU A 216 -47.47 51.85 1.11
C LEU A 216 -46.50 52.84 0.44
N THR A 217 -46.51 54.07 0.92
CA THR A 217 -45.71 55.20 0.40
C THR A 217 -44.20 55.12 0.71
N ASN A 218 -43.80 54.17 1.55
CA ASN A 218 -42.41 53.88 1.89
C ASN A 218 -41.82 52.66 1.16
N LEU A 219 -42.61 51.99 0.31
CA LEU A 219 -42.23 50.74 -0.33
C LEU A 219 -41.04 50.92 -1.30
N THR A 220 -39.96 50.18 -1.08
CA THR A 220 -38.75 50.13 -1.90
C THR A 220 -38.60 48.83 -2.67
N VAL A 221 -39.20 47.73 -2.21
CA VAL A 221 -39.16 46.41 -2.87
C VAL A 221 -40.55 45.77 -2.89
N LEU A 222 -40.97 45.32 -4.07
CA LEU A 222 -42.23 44.62 -4.31
C LEU A 222 -42.00 43.35 -5.15
N GLU A 223 -42.18 42.19 -4.52
CA GLU A 223 -42.05 40.87 -5.15
C GLU A 223 -43.43 40.22 -5.31
N LEU A 224 -43.86 40.09 -6.57
CA LEU A 224 -45.16 39.59 -7.01
C LEU A 224 -45.01 38.34 -7.90
N GLY A 225 -43.83 37.71 -7.92
CA GLY A 225 -43.54 36.58 -8.79
C GLY A 225 -44.23 35.27 -8.41
N ALA A 226 -44.36 34.38 -9.41
CA ALA A 226 -45.06 33.10 -9.32
C ALA A 226 -46.56 33.20 -8.93
N ASN A 227 -47.22 34.31 -9.25
CA ASN A 227 -48.67 34.49 -9.10
C ASN A 227 -49.40 34.21 -10.44
N GLN A 228 -50.68 34.60 -10.53
CA GLN A 228 -51.51 34.45 -11.73
C GLN A 228 -51.97 35.81 -12.30
N ILE A 229 -51.15 36.86 -12.13
CA ILE A 229 -51.50 38.23 -12.53
C ILE A 229 -51.50 38.33 -14.07
N THR A 230 -52.63 38.74 -14.64
CA THR A 230 -52.84 38.86 -16.11
C THR A 230 -52.57 40.25 -16.66
N GLU A 231 -52.74 41.28 -15.84
CA GLU A 231 -52.62 42.70 -16.20
C GLU A 231 -52.17 43.56 -15.01
N LEU A 232 -51.65 44.76 -15.29
CA LEU A 232 -51.30 45.76 -14.29
C LEU A 232 -52.12 47.02 -14.54
N GLU A 233 -53.21 47.16 -13.77
CA GLU A 233 -54.17 48.27 -13.86
C GLU A 233 -53.48 49.64 -13.72
N PRO A 234 -53.77 50.62 -14.60
CA PRO A 234 -53.23 51.96 -14.51
C PRO A 234 -53.43 52.60 -13.13
N GLY A 235 -52.33 53.08 -12.54
CA GLY A 235 -52.34 53.70 -11.22
C GLY A 235 -52.28 52.73 -10.02
N LEU A 236 -52.13 51.41 -10.24
CA LEU A 236 -51.82 50.44 -9.17
C LEU A 236 -50.57 50.82 -8.36
N LEU A 237 -49.62 51.54 -8.97
CA LEU A 237 -48.36 51.99 -8.38
C LEU A 237 -48.30 53.51 -8.16
N LYS A 238 -49.45 54.22 -8.20
CA LYS A 238 -49.51 55.70 -8.24
C LYS A 238 -48.81 56.44 -7.09
N ASN A 239 -48.62 55.77 -5.96
CA ASN A 239 -48.01 56.32 -4.74
C ASN A 239 -46.59 55.77 -4.46
N GLN A 240 -46.08 54.85 -5.28
CA GLN A 240 -44.90 54.02 -5.02
C GLN A 240 -43.58 54.70 -5.42
N ARG A 241 -43.45 56.01 -5.16
CA ARG A 241 -42.35 56.88 -5.61
C ARG A 241 -40.98 56.63 -4.94
N LYS A 242 -40.86 55.53 -4.19
CA LYS A 242 -39.62 55.02 -3.59
C LYS A 242 -39.29 53.60 -4.05
N LEU A 243 -40.14 52.98 -4.88
CA LEU A 243 -39.98 51.61 -5.34
C LEU A 243 -38.74 51.53 -6.23
N LEU A 244 -37.80 50.65 -5.86
CA LEU A 244 -36.52 50.43 -6.54
C LEU A 244 -36.52 49.07 -7.26
N LEU A 245 -37.18 48.06 -6.70
CA LEU A 245 -37.24 46.69 -7.25
C LEU A 245 -38.70 46.24 -7.39
N LEU A 246 -39.07 45.82 -8.60
CA LEU A 246 -40.39 45.25 -8.92
C LEU A 246 -40.21 43.92 -9.65
N ASN A 247 -40.46 42.81 -8.94
CA ASN A 247 -40.39 41.47 -9.49
C ASN A 247 -41.80 40.97 -9.84
N LEU A 248 -42.01 40.63 -11.11
CA LEU A 248 -43.27 40.16 -11.69
C LEU A 248 -43.10 38.83 -12.45
N TRP A 249 -41.95 38.17 -12.30
CA TRP A 249 -41.59 36.95 -13.00
C TRP A 249 -42.60 35.81 -12.78
N ARG A 250 -42.80 34.95 -13.78
CA ARG A 250 -43.74 33.80 -13.72
C ARG A 250 -45.17 34.23 -13.32
N ASN A 251 -45.67 35.26 -14.01
CA ASN A 251 -47.09 35.62 -14.02
C ASN A 251 -47.68 35.34 -15.42
N GLN A 252 -48.80 35.99 -15.78
CA GLN A 252 -49.45 35.85 -17.08
C GLN A 252 -49.64 37.22 -17.77
N LEU A 253 -48.75 38.18 -17.47
CA LEU A 253 -48.81 39.55 -18.00
C LEU A 253 -48.59 39.54 -19.50
N ARG A 254 -49.66 39.72 -20.29
CA ARG A 254 -49.55 39.84 -21.76
C ARG A 254 -49.58 41.28 -22.24
N ASN A 255 -50.43 42.10 -21.61
CA ASN A 255 -50.63 43.50 -21.96
C ASN A 255 -50.11 44.39 -20.82
N ILE A 256 -48.99 45.07 -21.04
CA ILE A 256 -48.48 46.12 -20.17
C ILE A 256 -48.30 47.42 -20.96
N THR A 257 -48.52 48.56 -20.29
CA THR A 257 -48.43 49.91 -20.87
C THR A 257 -47.61 50.80 -19.94
N LYS A 258 -47.15 51.97 -20.41
CA LYS A 258 -46.41 52.89 -19.53
C LYS A 258 -47.22 53.36 -18.31
N GLU A 259 -48.54 53.52 -18.46
CA GLU A 259 -49.43 53.90 -17.35
C GLU A 259 -49.51 52.82 -16.25
N SER A 260 -49.17 51.56 -16.55
CA SER A 260 -49.04 50.48 -15.57
C SER A 260 -47.87 50.71 -14.58
N PHE A 261 -46.87 51.51 -14.96
CA PHE A 261 -45.69 51.83 -14.13
C PHE A 261 -45.74 53.24 -13.52
N ARG A 262 -46.82 54.00 -13.76
CA ARG A 262 -46.95 55.39 -13.32
C ARG A 262 -47.02 55.50 -11.78
N GLY A 263 -46.20 56.38 -11.22
CA GLY A 263 -45.95 56.52 -9.78
C GLY A 263 -44.76 55.71 -9.25
N ALA A 264 -44.13 54.86 -10.08
CA ALA A 264 -42.92 54.10 -9.75
C ALA A 264 -41.69 54.61 -10.54
N GLU A 265 -41.59 55.91 -10.82
CA GLU A 265 -40.51 56.51 -11.64
C GLU A 265 -39.11 56.35 -11.01
N SER A 266 -39.03 55.94 -9.74
CA SER A 266 -37.81 55.60 -9.00
C SER A 266 -37.21 54.23 -9.34
N LEU A 267 -37.91 53.39 -10.12
CA LEU A 267 -37.56 51.98 -10.31
C LEU A 267 -36.17 51.78 -10.94
N GLN A 268 -35.42 50.82 -10.38
CA GLN A 268 -34.07 50.46 -10.79
C GLN A 268 -33.98 49.00 -11.28
N GLN A 269 -34.81 48.08 -10.78
CA GLN A 269 -34.82 46.68 -11.18
C GLN A 269 -36.24 46.24 -11.54
N LEU A 270 -36.41 45.63 -12.73
CA LEU A 270 -37.68 45.13 -13.23
C LEU A 270 -37.52 43.73 -13.83
N ASP A 271 -38.19 42.73 -13.25
CA ASP A 271 -38.23 41.37 -13.79
C ASP A 271 -39.63 41.02 -14.32
N LEU A 272 -39.73 40.87 -15.64
CA LEU A 272 -40.94 40.46 -16.39
C LEU A 272 -40.79 39.05 -16.99
N SER A 273 -39.80 38.26 -16.56
CA SER A 273 -39.49 36.97 -17.16
C SER A 273 -40.60 35.92 -16.96
N VAL A 274 -40.64 34.89 -17.81
CA VAL A 274 -41.61 33.77 -17.70
C VAL A 274 -43.10 34.21 -17.73
N ASN A 275 -43.44 35.36 -18.33
CA ASN A 275 -44.82 35.87 -18.40
C ASN A 275 -45.61 35.42 -19.64
N SER A 276 -44.95 34.72 -20.58
CA SER A 276 -45.50 34.39 -21.90
C SER A 276 -45.88 35.63 -22.74
N MET A 277 -45.19 36.75 -22.57
CA MET A 277 -45.35 37.96 -23.39
C MET A 277 -44.98 37.69 -24.86
N GLU A 278 -45.82 38.14 -25.79
CA GLU A 278 -45.65 37.95 -27.24
C GLU A 278 -45.15 39.22 -27.96
N SER A 279 -45.41 40.40 -27.39
CA SER A 279 -45.01 41.72 -27.88
C SER A 279 -44.93 42.75 -26.74
N LEU A 280 -44.30 43.91 -27.00
CA LEU A 280 -44.30 45.08 -26.12
C LEU A 280 -44.64 46.35 -26.93
N ASN A 281 -45.27 47.33 -26.28
CA ASN A 281 -45.42 48.67 -26.86
C ASN A 281 -44.07 49.42 -26.83
N PRO A 282 -43.73 50.26 -27.83
CA PRO A 282 -42.42 50.92 -27.89
C PRO A 282 -42.12 51.87 -26.73
N ASP A 283 -43.14 52.38 -26.06
CA ASP A 283 -43.08 53.39 -25.00
C ASP A 283 -43.24 52.79 -23.58
N VAL A 284 -43.37 51.47 -23.44
CA VAL A 284 -43.74 50.80 -22.18
C VAL A 284 -42.80 51.11 -21.00
N PHE A 285 -41.53 51.42 -21.26
CA PHE A 285 -40.53 51.78 -20.25
C PHE A 285 -40.14 53.27 -20.24
N GLU A 286 -40.88 54.14 -20.95
CA GLU A 286 -40.64 55.60 -21.03
C GLU A 286 -40.62 56.26 -19.64
N LEU A 287 -41.51 55.84 -18.73
CA LEU A 287 -41.59 56.38 -17.37
C LEU A 287 -40.54 55.81 -16.40
N LEU A 288 -39.57 55.02 -16.88
CA LEU A 288 -38.55 54.34 -16.07
C LEU A 288 -37.10 54.83 -16.36
N PRO A 289 -36.79 56.14 -16.32
CA PRO A 289 -35.45 56.67 -16.63
C PRO A 289 -34.38 56.32 -15.58
N ASN A 290 -34.77 55.67 -14.48
CA ASN A 290 -33.88 55.22 -13.42
C ASN A 290 -33.49 53.72 -13.52
N LEU A 291 -34.00 53.00 -14.53
CA LEU A 291 -33.81 51.56 -14.66
C LEU A 291 -32.34 51.16 -14.85
N ILE A 292 -31.89 50.17 -14.08
CA ILE A 292 -30.53 49.63 -13.99
C ILE A 292 -30.49 48.16 -14.42
N GLU A 293 -31.49 47.36 -14.06
CA GLU A 293 -31.62 45.96 -14.47
C GLU A 293 -33.00 45.70 -15.09
N LEU A 294 -33.01 45.01 -16.24
CA LEU A 294 -34.24 44.60 -16.92
C LEU A 294 -34.13 43.13 -17.37
N ASN A 295 -35.06 42.30 -16.91
CA ASN A 295 -35.19 40.91 -17.33
C ASN A 295 -36.49 40.66 -18.10
N LEU A 296 -36.34 40.22 -19.35
CA LEU A 296 -37.41 39.87 -20.29
C LEU A 296 -37.39 38.38 -20.68
N GLY A 297 -36.52 37.56 -20.07
CA GLY A 297 -36.29 36.18 -20.48
C GLY A 297 -37.50 35.24 -20.35
N PHE A 298 -37.41 34.05 -20.95
CA PHE A 298 -38.42 32.99 -20.88
C PHE A 298 -39.83 33.41 -21.38
N ASN A 299 -39.92 34.46 -22.18
CA ASN A 299 -41.13 34.95 -22.85
C ASN A 299 -41.25 34.40 -24.29
N ARG A 300 -42.14 34.96 -25.11
CA ARG A 300 -42.57 34.46 -26.44
C ARG A 300 -42.50 35.54 -27.52
N PHE A 301 -41.52 36.43 -27.42
CA PHE A 301 -41.40 37.57 -28.32
C PHE A 301 -41.03 37.13 -29.74
N SER A 302 -41.88 37.46 -30.71
CA SER A 302 -41.56 37.30 -32.15
C SER A 302 -40.65 38.41 -32.68
N SER A 303 -40.67 39.57 -32.02
CA SER A 303 -39.87 40.76 -32.28
C SER A 303 -39.89 41.68 -31.04
N LEU A 304 -38.97 42.65 -30.98
CA LEU A 304 -38.97 43.75 -30.01
C LEU A 304 -39.02 45.10 -30.76
N PRO A 305 -39.61 46.16 -30.19
CA PRO A 305 -39.57 47.50 -30.79
C PRO A 305 -38.16 48.10 -30.82
N GLU A 306 -37.82 48.86 -31.88
CA GLU A 306 -36.49 49.48 -32.05
C GLU A 306 -36.15 50.46 -30.90
N ASN A 307 -37.11 51.31 -30.52
CA ASN A 307 -36.89 52.38 -29.52
C ASN A 307 -37.21 51.98 -28.07
N LEU A 308 -37.42 50.68 -27.78
CA LEU A 308 -37.93 50.18 -26.49
C LEU A 308 -37.14 50.66 -25.25
N LEU A 309 -35.85 50.95 -25.41
CA LEU A 309 -34.91 51.26 -24.33
C LEU A 309 -34.33 52.69 -24.40
N ALA A 310 -34.85 53.55 -25.30
CA ALA A 310 -34.22 54.83 -25.65
C ALA A 310 -34.02 55.81 -24.47
N GLU A 311 -34.91 55.78 -23.48
CA GLU A 311 -34.86 56.64 -22.29
C GLU A 311 -34.22 55.96 -21.06
N ASN A 312 -34.01 54.65 -21.10
CA ASN A 312 -33.49 53.86 -19.98
C ASN A 312 -31.94 53.91 -19.89
N ARG A 313 -31.35 55.09 -20.06
CA ARG A 313 -29.89 55.28 -20.28
C ARG A 313 -28.99 54.99 -19.06
N LYS A 314 -29.57 54.58 -17.92
CA LYS A 314 -28.88 54.07 -16.73
C LYS A 314 -28.80 52.54 -16.69
N LEU A 315 -29.38 51.85 -17.69
CA LEU A 315 -29.39 50.39 -17.74
C LEU A 315 -27.96 49.84 -17.75
N LYS A 316 -27.70 48.92 -16.83
CA LYS A 316 -26.43 48.22 -16.64
C LYS A 316 -26.52 46.76 -17.07
N ASP A 317 -27.56 46.06 -16.64
CA ASP A 317 -27.70 44.63 -16.85
C ASP A 317 -29.00 44.34 -17.64
N PHE A 318 -28.87 43.84 -18.87
CA PHE A 318 -30.00 43.47 -19.73
C PHE A 318 -30.05 41.95 -19.96
N LYS A 319 -31.19 41.34 -19.66
CA LYS A 319 -31.41 39.88 -19.76
C LYS A 319 -32.58 39.59 -20.71
N PHE A 320 -32.27 39.07 -21.90
CA PHE A 320 -33.23 38.51 -22.86
C PHE A 320 -32.80 37.07 -23.18
N ILE A 321 -33.14 36.16 -22.27
CA ILE A 321 -32.62 34.78 -22.21
C ILE A 321 -33.75 33.80 -22.52
N ASN A 322 -33.48 32.74 -23.30
CA ASN A 322 -34.38 31.60 -23.50
C ASN A 322 -35.78 31.98 -24.01
N ASN A 323 -35.85 32.78 -25.08
CA ASN A 323 -37.12 33.15 -25.70
C ASN A 323 -37.77 31.90 -26.35
N GLN A 324 -38.98 31.56 -25.92
CA GLN A 324 -39.67 30.29 -26.22
C GLN A 324 -40.16 30.18 -27.69
N VAL A 325 -40.03 31.25 -28.48
CA VAL A 325 -40.28 31.23 -29.93
C VAL A 325 -39.00 31.67 -30.67
N PRO A 326 -38.75 31.20 -31.91
CA PRO A 326 -37.57 31.63 -32.65
C PRO A 326 -37.65 33.12 -33.03
N MET A 327 -36.63 33.90 -32.64
CA MET A 327 -36.50 35.30 -33.06
C MET A 327 -35.22 35.45 -33.89
N ARG A 328 -35.36 35.71 -35.20
CA ARG A 328 -34.25 35.61 -36.18
C ARG A 328 -33.10 36.60 -35.91
N THR A 329 -33.41 37.79 -35.40
CA THR A 329 -32.47 38.88 -35.12
C THR A 329 -33.07 39.88 -34.12
N LEU A 330 -32.27 40.81 -33.61
CA LEU A 330 -32.73 42.00 -32.87
C LEU A 330 -32.87 43.22 -33.80
N PRO A 331 -33.61 44.27 -33.41
CA PRO A 331 -33.64 45.52 -34.16
C PRO A 331 -32.25 46.19 -34.23
N SER A 332 -32.02 46.93 -35.31
CA SER A 332 -30.88 47.84 -35.41
C SER A 332 -30.83 48.77 -34.19
N ASN A 333 -29.62 49.13 -33.73
CA ASN A 333 -29.42 50.11 -32.66
C ASN A 333 -30.04 49.77 -31.28
N PHE A 334 -30.65 48.60 -31.10
CA PHE A 334 -31.51 48.26 -29.95
C PHE A 334 -30.85 48.35 -28.56
N LEU A 335 -29.53 48.11 -28.47
CA LEU A 335 -28.73 48.28 -27.24
C LEU A 335 -27.62 49.34 -27.43
N SER A 336 -27.84 50.29 -28.35
CA SER A 336 -26.90 51.36 -28.65
C SER A 336 -27.06 52.57 -27.72
N ASN A 337 -25.97 53.33 -27.54
CA ASN A 337 -25.95 54.57 -26.76
C ASN A 337 -26.44 54.42 -25.31
N LEU A 338 -26.22 53.24 -24.71
CA LEU A 338 -26.46 52.96 -23.29
C LEU A 338 -25.12 52.99 -22.54
N PRO A 339 -24.65 54.17 -22.06
CA PRO A 339 -23.27 54.38 -21.62
C PRO A 339 -22.93 53.69 -20.29
N GLN A 340 -23.92 53.13 -19.59
CA GLN A 340 -23.72 52.38 -18.34
C GLN A 340 -23.90 50.86 -18.53
N LEU A 341 -24.23 50.39 -19.74
CA LEU A 341 -24.53 48.97 -19.99
C LEU A 341 -23.28 48.11 -19.79
N THR A 342 -23.26 47.31 -18.72
CA THR A 342 -22.14 46.45 -18.30
C THR A 342 -22.33 44.98 -18.64
N LYS A 343 -23.56 44.46 -18.63
CA LYS A 343 -23.82 43.03 -18.90
C LYS A 343 -25.01 42.85 -19.83
N VAL A 344 -24.83 41.95 -20.80
CA VAL A 344 -25.83 41.66 -21.82
C VAL A 344 -25.94 40.15 -22.02
N PHE A 345 -27.11 39.60 -21.70
CA PHE A 345 -27.41 38.16 -21.85
C PHE A 345 -28.50 37.97 -22.89
N LEU A 346 -28.13 37.37 -24.03
CA LEU A 346 -28.94 37.18 -25.25
C LEU A 346 -28.97 35.70 -25.69
N ASN A 347 -28.73 34.78 -24.74
CA ASN A 347 -28.53 33.37 -25.00
C ASN A 347 -29.83 32.54 -25.06
N ARG A 348 -29.82 31.44 -25.81
CA ARG A 348 -31.00 30.54 -26.03
C ARG A 348 -32.19 31.20 -26.76
N CYS A 349 -31.97 32.20 -27.61
CA CYS A 349 -33.05 32.96 -28.26
C CYS A 349 -33.26 32.61 -29.76
N ASN A 350 -32.46 31.69 -30.29
CA ASN A 350 -32.48 31.23 -31.69
C ASN A 350 -32.12 32.33 -32.70
N PHE A 351 -31.25 33.28 -32.32
CA PHE A 351 -30.74 34.29 -33.24
C PHE A 351 -29.91 33.66 -34.37
N VAL A 352 -30.22 34.01 -35.61
CA VAL A 352 -29.49 33.54 -36.82
C VAL A 352 -28.49 34.60 -37.29
N GLU A 353 -28.82 35.87 -37.08
CA GLU A 353 -27.98 37.03 -37.38
C GLU A 353 -28.14 38.11 -36.30
N LEU A 354 -27.24 39.09 -36.28
CA LEU A 354 -27.29 40.28 -35.42
C LEU A 354 -27.03 41.54 -36.26
N PRO A 355 -27.62 42.70 -35.94
CA PRO A 355 -27.33 43.93 -36.65
C PRO A 355 -25.99 44.52 -36.20
N ALA A 356 -25.19 45.01 -37.16
CA ALA A 356 -23.84 45.55 -36.91
C ALA A 356 -23.79 46.76 -35.96
N SER A 357 -24.92 47.44 -35.72
CA SER A 357 -25.01 48.59 -34.81
C SER A 357 -25.57 48.26 -33.42
N LEU A 358 -25.80 46.97 -33.09
CA LEU A 358 -26.52 46.53 -31.88
C LEU A 358 -25.99 47.18 -30.60
N PHE A 359 -24.67 47.27 -30.43
CA PHE A 359 -23.99 47.79 -29.23
C PHE A 359 -23.29 49.14 -29.45
N ARG A 360 -23.57 49.84 -30.55
CA ARG A 360 -22.85 51.07 -30.94
C ARG A 360 -22.92 52.13 -29.83
N GLY A 361 -21.78 52.69 -29.43
CA GLY A 361 -21.68 53.68 -28.35
C GLY A 361 -21.89 53.15 -26.92
N SER A 362 -22.24 51.87 -26.75
CA SER A 362 -22.40 51.21 -25.44
C SER A 362 -21.06 50.58 -25.03
N SER A 363 -20.05 51.42 -24.79
CA SER A 363 -18.65 51.00 -24.64
C SER A 363 -18.29 50.37 -23.28
N ALA A 364 -19.20 50.43 -22.30
CA ALA A 364 -19.01 49.96 -20.94
C ALA A 364 -19.28 48.45 -20.73
N ILE A 365 -19.66 47.72 -21.79
CA ILE A 365 -20.02 46.30 -21.70
C ILE A 365 -18.78 45.49 -21.29
N LEU A 366 -18.88 44.82 -20.15
CA LEU A 366 -17.86 43.93 -19.57
C LEU A 366 -18.13 42.46 -19.92
N GLU A 367 -19.42 42.07 -19.98
CA GLU A 367 -19.87 40.70 -20.19
C GLU A 367 -20.96 40.64 -21.28
N LEU A 368 -20.74 39.81 -22.30
CA LEU A 368 -21.69 39.56 -23.39
C LEU A 368 -21.86 38.06 -23.61
N ASP A 369 -23.07 37.56 -23.38
CA ASP A 369 -23.46 36.18 -23.67
C ASP A 369 -24.44 36.10 -24.86
N LEU A 370 -23.99 35.46 -25.93
CA LEU A 370 -24.69 35.17 -27.18
C LEU A 370 -24.78 33.65 -27.44
N SER A 371 -24.53 32.82 -26.43
CA SER A 371 -24.47 31.35 -26.56
C SER A 371 -25.82 30.68 -26.83
N TYR A 372 -25.77 29.43 -27.30
CA TYR A 372 -26.96 28.63 -27.64
C TYR A 372 -27.92 29.36 -28.60
N ASN A 373 -27.36 30.00 -29.64
CA ASN A 373 -28.10 30.59 -30.73
C ASN A 373 -27.77 29.83 -32.03
N GLN A 374 -28.13 30.40 -33.19
CA GLN A 374 -27.95 29.81 -34.52
C GLN A 374 -27.08 30.72 -35.40
N LEU A 375 -26.15 31.47 -34.79
CA LEU A 375 -25.32 32.46 -35.47
C LEU A 375 -24.31 31.76 -36.38
N GLY A 376 -24.51 31.86 -37.70
CA GLY A 376 -23.58 31.31 -38.70
C GLY A 376 -22.40 32.24 -39.01
N ALA A 377 -22.57 33.54 -38.78
CA ALA A 377 -21.55 34.57 -38.90
C ALA A 377 -21.85 35.75 -37.96
N LEU A 378 -20.85 36.59 -37.71
CA LEU A 378 -20.99 37.85 -36.96
C LEU A 378 -20.67 39.04 -37.86
N PRO A 379 -21.35 40.20 -37.72
CA PRO A 379 -20.93 41.42 -38.39
C PRO A 379 -19.59 41.90 -37.83
N GLU A 380 -18.66 42.25 -38.73
CA GLU A 380 -17.31 42.69 -38.37
C GLU A 380 -17.29 43.91 -37.41
N MET A 381 -18.23 44.84 -37.58
CA MET A 381 -18.32 46.05 -36.75
C MET A 381 -19.06 45.85 -35.41
N LEU A 382 -19.53 44.63 -35.08
CA LEU A 382 -20.44 44.38 -33.96
C LEU A 382 -19.88 44.80 -32.58
N LEU A 383 -18.57 44.64 -32.38
CA LEU A 383 -17.88 44.88 -31.10
C LEU A 383 -16.93 46.09 -31.15
N ARG A 384 -17.07 46.97 -32.16
CA ARG A 384 -16.15 48.08 -32.45
C ARG A 384 -15.91 49.00 -31.25
N ASP A 385 -16.95 49.27 -30.46
CA ASP A 385 -16.92 50.24 -29.37
C ASP A 385 -16.68 49.58 -27.99
N GLN A 386 -16.65 48.24 -27.93
CA GLN A 386 -16.69 47.41 -26.72
C GLN A 386 -15.31 47.24 -26.08
N ARG A 387 -14.65 48.36 -25.78
CA ARG A 387 -13.27 48.43 -25.28
C ARG A 387 -13.07 47.89 -23.87
N GLU A 388 -14.12 47.87 -23.06
CA GLU A 388 -14.10 47.37 -21.69
C GLU A 388 -14.48 45.88 -21.56
N LEU A 389 -14.73 45.19 -22.68
CA LEU A 389 -15.21 43.80 -22.71
C LEU A 389 -14.17 42.84 -22.13
N GLN A 390 -14.57 42.09 -21.11
CA GLN A 390 -13.74 41.10 -20.39
C GLN A 390 -14.18 39.66 -20.69
N THR A 391 -15.47 39.43 -20.88
CA THR A 391 -16.04 38.09 -21.14
C THR A 391 -16.93 38.11 -22.38
N LEU A 392 -16.60 37.26 -23.37
CA LEU A 392 -17.42 37.04 -24.57
C LEU A 392 -17.76 35.55 -24.70
N ASN A 393 -19.06 35.24 -24.62
CA ASN A 393 -19.57 33.88 -24.78
C ASN A 393 -20.37 33.72 -26.07
N LEU A 394 -19.80 32.99 -27.03
CA LEU A 394 -20.35 32.66 -28.34
C LEU A 394 -20.51 31.14 -28.53
N ALA A 395 -20.35 30.35 -27.46
CA ALA A 395 -20.41 28.89 -27.51
C ALA A 395 -21.80 28.37 -27.91
N TYR A 396 -21.88 27.17 -28.51
CA TYR A 396 -23.12 26.60 -29.04
C TYR A 396 -23.79 27.53 -30.07
N ASN A 397 -23.12 27.75 -31.19
CA ASN A 397 -23.59 28.50 -32.36
C ASN A 397 -23.18 27.75 -33.65
N GLU A 398 -23.35 28.37 -34.83
CA GLU A 398 -23.04 27.75 -36.12
C GLU A 398 -21.84 28.41 -36.84
N LEU A 399 -21.00 29.18 -36.13
CA LEU A 399 -19.96 30.03 -36.71
C LEU A 399 -18.92 29.20 -37.49
N GLU A 400 -18.79 29.43 -38.80
CA GLU A 400 -17.74 28.79 -39.63
C GLU A 400 -16.42 29.57 -39.64
N VAL A 401 -16.48 30.89 -39.39
CA VAL A 401 -15.34 31.82 -39.37
C VAL A 401 -15.62 33.01 -38.45
N LEU A 402 -14.57 33.66 -37.95
CA LEU A 402 -14.66 34.95 -37.27
C LEU A 402 -14.10 36.06 -38.19
N PRO A 403 -14.77 37.22 -38.34
CA PRO A 403 -14.22 38.36 -39.07
C PRO A 403 -12.95 38.89 -38.41
N GLU A 404 -11.97 39.32 -39.20
CA GLU A 404 -10.63 39.66 -38.70
C GLU A 404 -10.65 40.91 -37.79
N MET A 405 -11.42 41.95 -38.14
CA MET A 405 -11.52 43.16 -37.29
C MET A 405 -12.50 43.03 -36.11
N LEU A 406 -13.23 41.91 -35.96
CA LEU A 406 -14.27 41.75 -34.92
C LEU A 406 -13.73 41.98 -33.50
N LEU A 407 -12.49 41.56 -33.25
CA LEU A 407 -11.85 41.58 -31.92
C LEU A 407 -10.76 42.65 -31.81
N GLU A 408 -10.57 43.50 -32.82
CA GLU A 408 -9.51 44.51 -32.88
C GLU A 408 -9.50 45.44 -31.65
N ASN A 409 -10.69 45.87 -31.21
CA ASN A 409 -10.84 46.86 -30.13
C ASN A 409 -11.07 46.23 -28.74
N THR A 410 -11.22 44.90 -28.62
CA THR A 410 -11.55 44.21 -27.36
C THR A 410 -10.30 43.80 -26.56
N GLY A 411 -9.32 44.71 -26.42
CA GLY A 411 -8.00 44.40 -25.83
C GLY A 411 -7.98 44.07 -24.33
N LYS A 412 -9.10 44.25 -23.63
CA LYS A 412 -9.32 43.89 -22.22
C LYS A 412 -9.94 42.49 -22.04
N LEU A 413 -10.18 41.74 -23.12
CA LEU A 413 -10.84 40.45 -23.06
C LEU A 413 -10.00 39.44 -22.27
N LEU A 414 -10.57 38.89 -21.21
CA LEU A 414 -9.95 37.90 -20.31
C LEU A 414 -10.41 36.46 -20.64
N THR A 415 -11.65 36.30 -21.09
CA THR A 415 -12.29 35.01 -21.38
C THR A 415 -13.05 35.05 -22.71
N LEU A 416 -12.69 34.16 -23.64
CA LEU A 416 -13.35 33.99 -24.93
C LEU A 416 -13.84 32.55 -25.10
N ARG A 417 -15.16 32.37 -25.27
CA ARG A 417 -15.80 31.04 -25.42
C ARG A 417 -16.43 30.89 -26.80
N LEU A 418 -15.88 29.98 -27.60
CA LEU A 418 -16.23 29.65 -28.98
C LEU A 418 -16.49 28.15 -29.19
N SER A 419 -16.46 27.34 -28.13
CA SER A 419 -16.72 25.90 -28.19
C SER A 419 -18.11 25.56 -28.75
N TYR A 420 -18.25 24.40 -29.40
CA TYR A 420 -19.48 24.00 -30.10
C TYR A 420 -19.88 25.01 -31.17
N ASN A 421 -19.01 25.16 -32.18
CA ASN A 421 -19.23 25.94 -33.40
C ASN A 421 -18.75 25.12 -34.61
N ARG A 422 -18.54 25.74 -35.78
CA ARG A 422 -18.07 25.11 -37.02
C ARG A 422 -16.75 25.71 -37.52
N LEU A 423 -15.97 26.36 -36.65
CA LEU A 423 -14.76 27.08 -37.01
C LEU A 423 -13.74 26.11 -37.63
N ARG A 424 -13.24 26.42 -38.84
CA ARG A 424 -12.33 25.53 -39.58
C ARG A 424 -10.85 25.87 -39.45
N ASN A 425 -10.51 27.15 -39.39
CA ASN A 425 -9.14 27.68 -39.39
C ASN A 425 -9.03 28.90 -38.46
N LEU A 426 -7.82 29.22 -38.00
CA LEU A 426 -7.48 30.47 -37.31
C LEU A 426 -6.40 31.25 -38.09
N THR A 427 -6.63 32.54 -38.32
CA THR A 427 -5.70 33.44 -39.03
C THR A 427 -4.67 34.07 -38.08
N SER A 428 -3.59 34.62 -38.63
CA SER A 428 -2.48 35.21 -37.84
C SER A 428 -2.91 36.32 -36.88
N ASN A 429 -3.96 37.07 -37.22
CA ASN A 429 -4.27 38.36 -36.60
C ASN A 429 -5.50 38.33 -35.68
N ILE A 430 -6.31 37.26 -35.71
CA ILE A 430 -7.64 37.22 -35.06
C ILE A 430 -7.59 37.45 -33.53
N PHE A 431 -6.46 37.19 -32.88
CA PHE A 431 -6.23 37.43 -31.46
C PHE A 431 -5.13 38.47 -31.16
N ALA A 432 -4.63 39.21 -32.16
CA ALA A 432 -3.47 40.10 -32.02
C ALA A 432 -3.67 41.27 -31.03
N SER A 433 -4.92 41.67 -30.80
CA SER A 433 -5.34 42.67 -29.81
C SER A 433 -5.44 42.12 -28.37
N LEU A 434 -5.59 40.80 -28.20
CA LEU A 434 -6.11 40.16 -26.97
C LEU A 434 -5.02 39.88 -25.93
N LYS A 435 -4.21 40.91 -25.63
CA LYS A 435 -3.00 40.81 -24.79
C LYS A 435 -3.27 40.47 -23.32
N GLN A 436 -4.52 40.54 -22.88
CA GLN A 436 -4.97 40.19 -21.52
C GLN A 436 -5.73 38.85 -21.46
N LEU A 437 -5.88 38.13 -22.59
CA LEU A 437 -6.65 36.90 -22.66
C LEU A 437 -6.03 35.82 -21.78
N THR A 438 -6.82 35.28 -20.84
CA THR A 438 -6.41 34.23 -19.90
C THR A 438 -7.06 32.89 -20.17
N GLU A 439 -8.29 32.87 -20.70
CA GLU A 439 -9.02 31.65 -21.06
C GLU A 439 -9.57 31.71 -22.49
N LEU A 440 -9.24 30.71 -23.30
CA LEU A 440 -9.75 30.54 -24.65
C LEU A 440 -10.31 29.13 -24.84
N HIS A 441 -11.60 29.03 -25.18
CA HIS A 441 -12.28 27.77 -25.43
C HIS A 441 -12.75 27.68 -26.88
N LEU A 442 -12.21 26.70 -27.61
CA LEU A 442 -12.41 26.40 -29.02
C LEU A 442 -12.77 24.92 -29.26
N GLY A 443 -12.96 24.13 -28.21
CA GLY A 443 -13.24 22.70 -28.32
C GLY A 443 -14.61 22.39 -28.94
N ASN A 444 -14.75 21.27 -29.66
CA ASN A 444 -15.92 20.93 -30.47
C ASN A 444 -16.11 21.94 -31.62
N ASN A 445 -15.14 21.97 -32.53
CA ASN A 445 -15.16 22.76 -33.76
C ASN A 445 -14.67 21.88 -34.94
N GLN A 446 -14.26 22.49 -36.05
CA GLN A 446 -13.72 21.82 -37.24
C GLN A 446 -12.26 22.25 -37.50
N LEU A 447 -11.52 22.64 -36.45
CA LEU A 447 -10.19 23.21 -36.58
C LEU A 447 -9.20 22.17 -37.09
N HIS A 448 -8.64 22.42 -38.28
CA HIS A 448 -7.62 21.56 -38.89
C HIS A 448 -6.31 22.31 -39.19
N THR A 449 -6.34 23.64 -39.38
CA THR A 449 -5.13 24.48 -39.41
C THR A 449 -5.22 25.67 -38.45
N ILE A 450 -4.06 26.06 -37.94
CA ILE A 450 -3.83 27.24 -37.09
C ILE A 450 -2.56 27.90 -37.63
N HIS A 451 -2.63 29.17 -38.02
CA HIS A 451 -1.46 29.90 -38.52
C HIS A 451 -0.42 30.07 -37.41
N VAL A 452 0.88 29.90 -37.71
CA VAL A 452 1.99 29.96 -36.73
C VAL A 452 1.90 31.17 -35.77
N ASN A 453 1.70 32.38 -36.32
CA ASN A 453 1.63 33.62 -35.55
C ASN A 453 0.32 33.87 -34.75
N THR A 454 -0.69 32.98 -34.81
CA THR A 454 -2.04 33.21 -34.22
C THR A 454 -2.00 33.62 -32.74
N PHE A 455 -1.04 33.07 -31.97
CA PHE A 455 -0.91 33.29 -30.53
C PHE A 455 0.25 34.22 -30.14
N SER A 456 0.91 34.85 -31.11
CA SER A 456 2.11 35.69 -30.93
C SER A 456 1.92 36.92 -30.04
N GLN A 457 0.69 37.31 -29.71
CA GLN A 457 0.37 38.44 -28.82
C GLN A 457 -0.42 38.03 -27.55
N THR A 458 -0.82 36.76 -27.43
CA THR A 458 -1.64 36.25 -26.30
C THR A 458 -0.79 35.58 -25.22
N THR A 459 0.37 36.17 -24.90
CA THR A 459 1.36 35.58 -23.97
C THR A 459 0.85 35.43 -22.53
N ALA A 460 -0.26 36.09 -22.19
CA ALA A 460 -0.97 36.00 -20.90
C ALA A 460 -1.91 34.76 -20.77
N LEU A 461 -2.10 33.98 -21.84
CA LEU A 461 -3.05 32.87 -21.87
C LEU A 461 -2.65 31.75 -20.89
N LYS A 462 -3.60 31.30 -20.06
CA LYS A 462 -3.40 30.28 -19.02
C LYS A 462 -4.14 28.98 -19.34
N ARG A 463 -5.32 29.07 -19.96
CA ARG A 463 -6.13 27.91 -20.36
C ARG A 463 -6.44 28.00 -21.86
N LEU A 464 -6.07 26.96 -22.58
CA LEU A 464 -6.45 26.73 -23.98
C LEU A 464 -7.17 25.38 -24.10
N ASP A 465 -8.44 25.43 -24.54
CA ASP A 465 -9.28 24.24 -24.72
C ASP A 465 -9.64 24.05 -26.20
N MET A 466 -9.04 23.05 -26.84
CA MET A 466 -9.16 22.74 -28.28
C MET A 466 -9.58 21.28 -28.54
N GLN A 467 -10.14 20.59 -27.53
CA GLN A 467 -10.61 19.21 -27.66
C GLN A 467 -11.63 19.00 -28.79
N ASN A 468 -11.79 17.77 -29.30
CA ASN A 468 -12.79 17.43 -30.32
C ASN A 468 -12.66 18.35 -31.57
N ASN A 469 -11.48 18.31 -32.20
CA ASN A 469 -11.14 19.04 -33.42
C ASN A 469 -10.37 18.11 -34.39
N GLN A 470 -9.70 18.65 -35.39
CA GLN A 470 -9.00 17.90 -36.46
C GLN A 470 -7.52 18.31 -36.56
N LEU A 471 -6.92 18.77 -35.46
CA LEU A 471 -5.55 19.29 -35.42
C LEU A 471 -4.53 18.15 -35.49
N ALA A 472 -3.52 18.28 -36.35
CA ALA A 472 -2.42 17.31 -36.45
C ALA A 472 -1.02 17.93 -36.28
N PHE A 473 -0.85 19.22 -36.62
CA PHE A 473 0.41 19.97 -36.59
C PHE A 473 1.55 19.39 -37.46
N ASN A 474 1.21 18.71 -38.56
CA ASN A 474 2.16 18.12 -39.51
C ASN A 474 2.90 19.15 -40.43
N ASP A 475 2.96 20.42 -40.05
CA ASP A 475 3.47 21.51 -40.89
C ASP A 475 4.87 21.95 -40.38
N VAL A 476 5.86 21.93 -41.26
CA VAL A 476 7.25 22.30 -40.91
C VAL A 476 7.43 23.81 -40.70
N SER A 477 6.46 24.65 -41.07
CA SER A 477 6.55 26.12 -40.97
C SER A 477 6.38 26.70 -39.56
N PHE A 478 6.22 25.88 -38.52
CA PHE A 478 6.11 26.37 -37.14
C PHE A 478 7.45 26.81 -36.50
N VAL A 479 8.59 26.60 -37.18
CA VAL A 479 9.93 26.88 -36.67
C VAL A 479 10.20 28.38 -36.57
N VAL A 480 10.68 28.82 -35.40
CA VAL A 480 11.35 30.12 -35.20
C VAL A 480 12.83 29.86 -34.95
N GLU A 481 13.70 30.33 -35.85
CA GLU A 481 15.16 30.09 -35.80
C GLU A 481 15.79 30.52 -34.47
N GLU A 482 15.24 31.56 -33.82
CA GLU A 482 15.73 32.11 -32.55
C GLU A 482 15.51 31.18 -31.32
N GLN A 483 14.70 30.12 -31.43
CA GLN A 483 14.24 29.29 -30.29
C GLN A 483 14.94 27.92 -30.15
N ASN A 484 15.89 27.56 -31.02
CA ASN A 484 16.62 26.27 -30.99
C ASN A 484 15.73 24.99 -30.96
N ILE A 485 14.47 25.08 -31.42
CA ILE A 485 13.61 23.92 -31.69
C ILE A 485 14.03 23.31 -33.05
N GLY A 486 13.97 21.98 -33.16
CA GLY A 486 14.32 21.28 -34.41
C GLY A 486 13.30 21.53 -35.52
N GLU A 487 13.71 21.36 -36.77
CA GLU A 487 12.84 21.59 -37.92
C GLU A 487 11.60 20.67 -37.86
N GLY A 488 10.40 21.28 -37.81
CA GLY A 488 9.13 20.55 -37.67
C GLY A 488 8.76 20.06 -36.27
N ASP A 489 9.46 20.48 -35.20
CA ASP A 489 9.27 19.94 -33.83
C ASP A 489 8.60 20.91 -32.82
N GLY A 490 7.89 21.94 -33.31
CA GLY A 490 7.15 22.91 -32.49
C GLY A 490 5.77 23.26 -33.07
N THR A 491 4.98 24.06 -32.35
CA THR A 491 3.59 24.40 -32.71
C THR A 491 3.31 25.91 -32.58
N PRO A 492 2.13 26.41 -33.00
CA PRO A 492 1.71 27.79 -32.72
C PRO A 492 1.66 28.18 -31.23
N PHE A 493 1.83 27.23 -30.30
CA PHE A 493 1.79 27.45 -28.85
C PHE A 493 3.13 27.86 -28.25
N GLN A 494 4.22 27.90 -29.04
CA GLN A 494 5.55 28.34 -28.61
C GLN A 494 5.59 29.74 -27.95
N TYR A 495 4.65 30.62 -28.27
CA TYR A 495 4.53 31.97 -27.68
C TYR A 495 3.79 32.00 -26.32
N LEU A 496 3.24 30.87 -25.85
CA LEU A 496 2.34 30.83 -24.69
C LEU A 496 3.09 30.56 -23.37
N GLU A 497 3.97 31.48 -22.99
CA GLU A 497 4.79 31.41 -21.77
C GLU A 497 3.98 31.31 -20.45
N SER A 498 2.71 31.74 -20.46
CA SER A 498 1.83 31.71 -19.29
C SER A 498 0.91 30.48 -19.21
N LEU A 499 0.98 29.57 -20.19
CA LEU A 499 0.05 28.45 -20.34
C LEU A 499 0.18 27.47 -19.18
N GLN A 500 -0.97 27.08 -18.59
CA GLN A 500 -1.08 26.17 -17.46
C GLN A 500 -1.92 24.94 -17.81
N VAL A 501 -2.90 25.09 -18.70
CA VAL A 501 -3.76 23.99 -19.18
C VAL A 501 -3.88 24.04 -20.71
N LEU A 502 -3.51 22.94 -21.36
CA LEU A 502 -3.64 22.73 -22.79
C LEU A 502 -4.44 21.44 -23.05
N ASN A 503 -5.71 21.59 -23.43
CA ASN A 503 -6.56 20.45 -23.77
C ASN A 503 -6.65 20.27 -25.29
N LEU A 504 -6.01 19.22 -25.78
CA LEU A 504 -5.93 18.80 -27.20
C LEU A 504 -6.56 17.42 -27.43
N ARG A 505 -7.37 16.93 -26.47
CA ARG A 505 -8.08 15.65 -26.52
C ARG A 505 -8.84 15.44 -27.83
N ASN A 506 -8.82 14.22 -28.37
CA ASN A 506 -9.60 13.83 -29.55
C ASN A 506 -9.35 14.77 -30.74
N ASN A 507 -8.10 14.76 -31.20
CA ASN A 507 -7.58 15.42 -32.39
C ASN A 507 -6.84 14.36 -33.23
N SER A 508 -5.93 14.76 -34.13
CA SER A 508 -5.14 13.87 -35.00
C SER A 508 -3.63 14.01 -34.76
N ILE A 509 -3.23 14.36 -33.54
CA ILE A 509 -1.83 14.59 -33.14
C ILE A 509 -1.07 13.25 -33.12
N ALA A 510 0.14 13.24 -33.69
CA ALA A 510 0.99 12.04 -33.79
C ALA A 510 2.22 12.04 -32.87
N THR A 511 2.57 13.17 -32.25
CA THR A 511 3.72 13.28 -31.34
C THR A 511 3.50 14.31 -30.23
N VAL A 512 4.34 14.29 -29.20
CA VAL A 512 4.45 15.36 -28.19
C VAL A 512 5.47 16.37 -28.72
N PHE A 513 5.07 17.61 -28.98
CA PHE A 513 5.98 18.61 -29.55
C PHE A 513 6.89 19.25 -28.50
N ARG A 514 8.04 19.77 -28.91
CA ARG A 514 9.12 20.17 -27.99
C ARG A 514 8.89 21.51 -27.31
N ASP A 515 8.12 22.41 -27.93
CA ASP A 515 7.67 23.67 -27.31
C ASP A 515 6.85 23.42 -26.03
N TRP A 516 5.99 22.40 -26.02
CA TRP A 516 5.22 22.00 -24.83
C TRP A 516 6.11 21.55 -23.66
N ASN A 517 7.26 20.97 -23.98
CA ASN A 517 8.22 20.43 -23.02
C ASN A 517 9.18 21.51 -22.49
N VAL A 518 9.70 22.37 -23.38
CA VAL A 518 10.82 23.28 -23.06
C VAL A 518 10.47 24.78 -23.04
N LEU A 519 9.38 25.22 -23.69
CA LEU A 519 8.98 26.64 -23.74
C LEU A 519 7.75 26.95 -22.87
N ASN A 520 6.76 26.05 -22.82
CA ASN A 520 5.57 26.22 -21.98
C ASN A 520 5.85 25.87 -20.49
N LEU A 521 6.85 26.54 -19.89
CA LEU A 521 7.42 26.28 -18.55
C LEU A 521 6.42 26.31 -17.37
N LYS A 522 5.18 26.75 -17.58
CA LYS A 522 4.13 26.81 -16.55
C LYS A 522 3.03 25.76 -16.73
N LEU A 523 3.15 24.88 -17.74
CA LEU A 523 2.15 23.89 -18.11
C LEU A 523 1.99 22.82 -17.02
N LYS A 524 0.78 22.66 -16.50
CA LYS A 524 0.46 21.73 -15.39
C LYS A 524 -0.49 20.60 -15.81
N ASP A 525 -1.22 20.80 -16.89
CA ASP A 525 -2.26 19.88 -17.39
C ASP A 525 -2.25 19.88 -18.93
N LEU A 526 -1.93 18.73 -19.51
CA LEU A 526 -1.79 18.50 -20.95
C LEU A 526 -2.62 17.27 -21.34
N ASP A 527 -3.86 17.48 -21.79
CA ASP A 527 -4.73 16.38 -22.26
C ASP A 527 -4.50 16.15 -23.75
N LEU A 528 -3.81 15.06 -24.07
CA LEU A 528 -3.56 14.53 -25.41
C LEU A 528 -4.31 13.20 -25.63
N SER A 529 -5.29 12.86 -24.80
CA SER A 529 -6.04 11.61 -24.91
C SER A 529 -6.81 11.51 -26.24
N TYR A 530 -7.11 10.28 -26.70
CA TYR A 530 -7.84 10.04 -27.95
C TYR A 530 -7.14 10.61 -29.22
N ASN A 531 -5.81 10.72 -29.23
CA ASN A 531 -5.02 11.14 -30.40
C ASN A 531 -4.38 9.92 -31.11
N ASN A 532 -3.41 10.16 -31.99
CA ASN A 532 -2.76 9.16 -32.83
C ASN A 532 -1.25 8.98 -32.50
N ILE A 533 -0.84 9.27 -31.26
CA ILE A 533 0.56 9.12 -30.82
C ILE A 533 0.91 7.62 -30.76
N SER A 534 2.04 7.23 -31.34
CA SER A 534 2.46 5.82 -31.49
C SER A 534 3.67 5.41 -30.65
N THR A 535 4.55 6.34 -30.30
CA THR A 535 5.81 6.06 -29.61
C THR A 535 6.14 7.20 -28.65
N LEU A 536 6.66 6.87 -27.48
CA LEU A 536 7.19 7.82 -26.50
C LEU A 536 8.66 7.49 -26.22
N ASN A 537 9.53 8.50 -26.25
CA ASN A 537 10.94 8.38 -25.88
C ASN A 537 11.30 9.45 -24.83
N TYR A 538 12.51 9.38 -24.28
CA TYR A 538 12.95 10.31 -23.22
C TYR A 538 12.73 11.79 -23.54
N HIS A 539 13.10 12.25 -24.74
CA HIS A 539 12.95 13.66 -25.13
C HIS A 539 11.48 14.13 -25.15
N ARG A 540 10.53 13.21 -25.41
CA ARG A 540 9.09 13.49 -25.29
C ARG A 540 8.60 13.59 -23.84
N PHE A 541 9.41 13.20 -22.87
CA PHE A 541 9.17 13.37 -21.43
C PHE A 541 10.02 14.49 -20.78
N GLU A 542 10.77 15.28 -21.52
CA GLU A 542 11.68 16.30 -20.96
C GLU A 542 10.97 17.61 -20.55
N PHE A 543 9.88 17.51 -19.78
CA PHE A 543 9.10 18.66 -19.32
C PHE A 543 9.85 19.49 -18.27
N LEU A 544 10.04 20.79 -18.54
CA LEU A 544 10.74 21.72 -17.65
C LEU A 544 9.82 22.43 -16.63
N SER A 545 8.51 22.21 -16.67
CA SER A 545 7.53 22.74 -15.70
C SER A 545 7.59 22.03 -14.35
N GLU A 546 7.23 22.70 -13.24
CA GLU A 546 7.38 22.28 -11.83
C GLU A 546 6.62 20.99 -11.44
N GLU A 547 5.39 20.84 -11.92
CA GLU A 547 4.57 19.63 -11.78
C GLU A 547 3.61 19.61 -12.97
N ILE A 548 3.60 18.52 -13.73
CA ILE A 548 2.73 18.37 -14.91
C ILE A 548 2.04 17.02 -14.93
N ARG A 549 0.77 17.02 -15.35
CA ARG A 549 0.00 15.83 -15.68
C ARG A 549 -0.24 15.79 -17.18
N VAL A 550 0.12 14.68 -17.81
CA VAL A 550 0.04 14.46 -19.25
C VAL A 550 -0.87 13.27 -19.51
N ASN A 551 -2.05 13.51 -20.09
CA ASN A 551 -2.96 12.43 -20.42
C ASN A 551 -2.71 11.95 -21.86
N LEU A 552 -2.25 10.71 -22.01
CA LEU A 552 -1.99 10.04 -23.29
C LEU A 552 -2.90 8.82 -23.47
N SER A 553 -3.96 8.71 -22.68
CA SER A 553 -4.91 7.58 -22.75
C SER A 553 -5.59 7.47 -24.12
N HIS A 554 -5.97 6.25 -24.51
CA HIS A 554 -6.66 5.96 -25.77
C HIS A 554 -5.92 6.47 -27.04
N ASN A 555 -4.58 6.56 -26.99
CA ASN A 555 -3.75 6.79 -28.17
C ASN A 555 -3.44 5.45 -28.87
N ARG A 556 -2.39 5.40 -29.70
CA ARG A 556 -1.91 4.18 -30.37
C ARG A 556 -0.50 3.80 -29.93
N ILE A 557 -0.13 4.15 -28.70
CA ILE A 557 1.24 3.97 -28.20
C ILE A 557 1.55 2.47 -28.15
N SER A 558 2.51 2.04 -28.97
CA SER A 558 3.07 0.68 -28.98
C SER A 558 4.39 0.61 -28.21
N GLU A 559 5.12 1.71 -28.09
CA GLU A 559 6.48 1.76 -27.52
C GLU A 559 6.61 2.92 -26.51
N ILE A 560 7.22 2.62 -25.37
CA ILE A 560 7.64 3.59 -24.35
C ILE A 560 9.11 3.28 -24.04
N ASP A 561 10.02 4.03 -24.64
CA ASP A 561 11.45 3.91 -24.36
C ASP A 561 11.90 4.91 -23.28
N LEU A 562 12.60 4.37 -22.29
CA LEU A 562 13.15 5.07 -21.14
C LEU A 562 14.67 4.89 -21.02
N SER A 563 15.31 4.27 -22.04
CA SER A 563 16.74 3.95 -22.08
C SER A 563 17.65 5.13 -21.70
N ASP A 564 17.43 6.30 -22.32
CA ASP A 564 18.27 7.48 -22.11
C ASP A 564 18.17 8.07 -20.69
N MET A 565 17.04 7.88 -19.99
CA MET A 565 16.85 8.40 -18.61
C MET A 565 17.90 7.85 -17.65
N GLU A 566 18.25 6.56 -17.77
CA GLU A 566 19.24 5.93 -16.91
C GLU A 566 20.64 6.54 -17.10
N SER A 567 20.99 6.89 -18.34
CA SER A 567 22.28 7.50 -18.67
C SER A 567 22.39 8.97 -18.26
N ILE A 568 21.33 9.76 -18.46
CA ILE A 568 21.36 11.22 -18.31
C ILE A 568 21.23 11.64 -16.83
N ILE A 569 20.32 11.01 -16.08
CA ILE A 569 20.06 11.39 -14.67
C ILE A 569 21.26 11.03 -13.78
N GLY A 570 22.14 10.13 -14.21
CA GLY A 570 23.43 9.87 -13.56
C GLY A 570 24.44 11.03 -13.60
N THR A 571 24.18 12.10 -14.36
CA THR A 571 25.11 13.23 -14.53
C THR A 571 24.61 14.59 -14.05
N SER A 572 23.30 14.77 -13.84
CA SER A 572 22.69 16.07 -13.53
C SER A 572 22.16 16.15 -12.09
N TYR A 573 22.78 17.01 -11.28
CA TYR A 573 22.35 17.31 -9.91
C TYR A 573 21.16 18.29 -9.90
N ASN A 574 19.98 17.82 -9.46
CA ASN A 574 19.06 18.67 -8.70
C ASN A 574 18.09 17.82 -7.87
N SER A 575 17.92 18.16 -6.58
CA SER A 575 16.95 17.50 -5.70
C SER A 575 15.50 17.90 -5.98
N ASP A 576 15.32 19.10 -6.53
CA ASP A 576 14.02 19.72 -6.80
C ASP A 576 13.57 19.42 -8.24
N ALA A 577 13.88 18.23 -8.74
CA ALA A 577 13.51 17.80 -10.08
C ALA A 577 11.98 17.66 -10.18
N SER A 578 11.37 18.42 -11.10
CA SER A 578 9.92 18.48 -11.24
C SER A 578 9.27 17.12 -11.51
N LYS A 579 8.03 16.94 -11.01
CA LYS A 579 7.35 15.65 -11.11
C LYS A 579 6.40 15.59 -12.30
N ILE A 580 6.56 14.54 -13.10
CA ILE A 580 5.78 14.29 -14.32
C ILE A 580 4.87 13.09 -14.06
N PHE A 581 3.56 13.30 -14.18
CA PHE A 581 2.55 12.24 -14.13
C PHE A 581 2.05 11.95 -15.54
N VAL A 582 2.02 10.68 -15.96
CA VAL A 582 1.61 10.29 -17.32
C VAL A 582 0.55 9.18 -17.27
N ASP A 583 -0.65 9.44 -17.79
CA ASP A 583 -1.68 8.42 -18.01
C ASP A 583 -1.50 7.81 -19.40
N VAL A 584 -1.11 6.54 -19.48
CA VAL A 584 -1.02 5.78 -20.75
C VAL A 584 -2.11 4.71 -20.89
N SER A 585 -3.20 4.81 -20.11
CA SER A 585 -4.29 3.83 -20.10
C SER A 585 -4.89 3.57 -21.49
N HIS A 586 -5.36 2.34 -21.74
CA HIS A 586 -6.00 1.93 -22.99
C HIS A 586 -5.13 2.07 -24.27
N ASN A 587 -3.80 2.07 -24.15
CA ASN A 587 -2.88 2.04 -25.30
C ASN A 587 -2.46 0.60 -25.69
N PRO A 588 -2.22 0.32 -26.99
CA PRO A 588 -1.88 -1.00 -27.50
C PRO A 588 -0.36 -1.29 -27.46
N LEU A 589 0.23 -1.34 -26.25
CA LEU A 589 1.67 -1.58 -26.09
C LEU A 589 2.13 -2.93 -26.67
N ASP A 590 3.25 -2.92 -27.41
CA ASP A 590 3.95 -4.13 -27.81
C ASP A 590 4.97 -4.51 -26.73
N CYS A 591 4.72 -5.63 -26.05
CA CYS A 591 5.56 -6.18 -24.98
C CYS A 591 6.73 -7.02 -25.51
N SER A 592 7.15 -6.80 -26.76
CA SER A 592 8.34 -7.44 -27.35
C SER A 592 9.64 -6.78 -26.86
N CYS A 593 10.76 -7.06 -27.54
CA CYS A 593 12.11 -6.55 -27.30
C CYS A 593 12.21 -5.07 -26.85
N ILE A 594 11.33 -4.21 -27.36
CA ILE A 594 11.32 -2.75 -27.08
C ILE A 594 10.80 -2.42 -25.68
N PHE A 595 9.89 -3.23 -25.13
CA PHE A 595 9.30 -3.06 -23.80
C PHE A 595 10.28 -3.33 -22.65
N PHE A 596 11.49 -3.83 -22.93
CA PHE A 596 12.46 -4.24 -21.91
C PHE A 596 12.74 -3.17 -20.84
N PHE A 597 13.00 -1.93 -21.25
CA PHE A 597 13.27 -0.83 -20.31
C PHE A 597 12.02 -0.44 -19.51
N PHE A 598 10.83 -0.47 -20.14
CA PHE A 598 9.58 -0.19 -19.42
C PHE A 598 9.20 -1.32 -18.45
N ALA A 599 9.53 -2.59 -18.76
CA ALA A 599 9.44 -3.70 -17.81
C ALA A 599 10.34 -3.48 -16.58
N GLN A 600 11.58 -3.02 -16.77
CA GLN A 600 12.48 -2.68 -15.66
C GLN A 600 11.92 -1.52 -14.80
N TYR A 601 11.31 -0.51 -15.41
CA TYR A 601 10.61 0.57 -14.68
C TYR A 601 9.46 0.00 -13.83
N LEU A 602 8.57 -0.80 -14.43
CA LEU A 602 7.41 -1.40 -13.74
C LEU A 602 7.82 -2.36 -12.61
N GLN A 603 8.93 -3.09 -12.79
CA GLN A 603 9.51 -3.97 -11.76
C GLN A 603 10.35 -3.25 -10.69
N LYS A 604 10.52 -1.92 -10.79
CA LYS A 604 11.38 -1.09 -9.92
C LYS A 604 12.87 -1.44 -9.95
N GLU A 605 13.38 -1.81 -11.12
CA GLU A 605 14.79 -2.21 -11.32
C GLU A 605 15.71 -1.09 -11.83
N MET A 606 15.15 0.01 -12.36
CA MET A 606 15.90 1.24 -12.68
C MET A 606 16.26 2.06 -11.44
N ASN A 607 17.15 3.04 -11.61
CA ASN A 607 17.59 4.00 -10.59
C ASN A 607 16.42 4.75 -9.91
N GLU A 608 16.49 4.94 -8.58
CA GLU A 608 15.48 5.66 -7.79
C GLU A 608 15.11 7.05 -8.33
N THR A 609 16.06 7.74 -8.95
CA THR A 609 15.85 9.08 -9.51
C THR A 609 14.81 9.09 -10.63
N VAL A 610 14.63 7.99 -11.36
CA VAL A 610 13.61 7.84 -12.40
C VAL A 610 12.21 7.93 -11.78
N TYR A 611 11.90 7.17 -10.73
CA TYR A 611 10.56 7.20 -10.10
C TYR A 611 10.27 8.50 -9.33
N LYS A 612 11.32 9.24 -8.94
CA LYS A 612 11.16 10.59 -8.36
C LYS A 612 10.80 11.62 -9.45
N ARG A 613 11.27 11.40 -10.69
CA ARG A 613 11.05 12.25 -11.86
C ARG A 613 9.73 11.97 -12.58
N ILE A 614 9.40 10.70 -12.84
CA ILE A 614 8.24 10.30 -13.65
C ILE A 614 7.42 9.17 -13.00
N GLU A 615 6.10 9.37 -12.96
CA GLU A 615 5.08 8.42 -12.50
C GLU A 615 4.14 8.09 -13.65
N ILE A 616 4.18 6.85 -14.15
CA ILE A 616 3.40 6.40 -15.32
C ILE A 616 2.25 5.50 -14.85
N ASP A 617 1.01 5.97 -14.98
CA ASP A 617 -0.19 5.17 -14.72
C ASP A 617 -0.43 4.19 -15.88
N THR A 618 -0.41 2.90 -15.54
CA THR A 618 -0.65 1.76 -16.43
C THR A 618 -1.96 1.03 -16.12
N SER A 619 -2.85 1.67 -15.37
CA SER A 619 -4.21 1.18 -15.12
C SER A 619 -4.93 0.84 -16.42
N ASN A 620 -5.43 -0.40 -16.52
CA ASN A 620 -6.09 -0.93 -17.72
C ASN A 620 -5.22 -0.98 -19.00
N VAL A 621 -3.88 -1.01 -18.87
CA VAL A 621 -2.97 -1.29 -20.00
C VAL A 621 -2.61 -2.78 -20.06
N GLN A 622 -2.76 -3.36 -21.24
CA GLN A 622 -2.44 -4.77 -21.53
C GLN A 622 -1.56 -4.82 -22.78
N CYS A 623 -0.72 -5.85 -22.88
CA CYS A 623 0.05 -6.11 -24.09
C CYS A 623 -0.88 -6.40 -25.28
N ALA A 624 -0.70 -5.69 -26.40
CA ALA A 624 -1.36 -5.99 -27.67
C ALA A 624 -0.64 -7.10 -28.44
N GLU A 625 0.69 -7.12 -28.35
CA GLU A 625 1.62 -8.13 -28.88
C GLU A 625 2.78 -8.29 -27.87
N PRO A 626 3.67 -9.30 -28.01
CA PRO A 626 3.55 -10.46 -28.88
C PRO A 626 2.45 -11.42 -28.40
N LYS A 627 1.97 -12.28 -29.29
CA LYS A 627 0.89 -13.27 -29.06
C LYS A 627 0.96 -14.07 -27.74
N ASN A 628 2.15 -14.33 -27.20
CA ASN A 628 2.35 -15.05 -25.93
C ASN A 628 2.17 -14.18 -24.67
N LEU A 629 2.24 -12.85 -24.80
CA LEU A 629 1.95 -11.89 -23.72
C LEU A 629 0.62 -11.14 -23.93
N ARG A 630 0.01 -11.26 -25.12
CA ARG A 630 -1.20 -10.55 -25.52
C ARG A 630 -2.35 -10.72 -24.52
N GLY A 631 -2.86 -9.61 -23.99
CA GLY A 631 -3.91 -9.55 -22.97
C GLY A 631 -3.39 -9.56 -21.51
N THR A 632 -2.11 -9.86 -21.29
CA THR A 632 -1.49 -9.75 -19.96
C THR A 632 -1.41 -8.28 -19.54
N PRO A 633 -1.83 -7.90 -18.32
CA PRO A 633 -1.64 -6.56 -17.79
C PRO A 633 -0.16 -6.23 -17.71
N VAL A 634 0.26 -5.06 -18.20
CA VAL A 634 1.70 -4.73 -18.37
C VAL A 634 2.47 -4.74 -17.05
N ALA A 635 1.83 -4.36 -15.95
CA ALA A 635 2.40 -4.41 -14.59
C ALA A 635 2.64 -5.85 -14.05
N GLN A 636 2.25 -6.89 -14.79
CA GLN A 636 2.54 -8.30 -14.48
C GLN A 636 3.65 -8.91 -15.36
N VAL A 637 4.06 -8.21 -16.43
CA VAL A 637 5.12 -8.67 -17.35
C VAL A 637 6.48 -8.37 -16.75
N LYS A 638 7.37 -9.37 -16.71
CA LYS A 638 8.73 -9.20 -16.19
C LYS A 638 9.74 -8.94 -17.29
N SER A 639 10.86 -8.30 -16.95
CA SER A 639 12.04 -8.15 -17.80
C SER A 639 12.68 -9.48 -18.23
N GLU A 640 12.38 -10.59 -17.55
CA GLU A 640 12.79 -11.95 -17.94
C GLU A 640 11.87 -12.62 -18.98
N ASP A 641 10.61 -12.17 -19.08
CA ASP A 641 9.63 -12.66 -20.07
C ASP A 641 9.74 -11.93 -21.43
N VAL A 642 10.43 -10.78 -21.45
CA VAL A 642 10.63 -9.95 -22.64
C VAL A 642 11.73 -10.53 -23.53
N LEU A 643 11.34 -10.98 -24.72
CA LEU A 643 12.21 -11.63 -25.70
C LEU A 643 12.28 -10.86 -27.03
N CYS A 644 13.46 -10.84 -27.64
CA CYS A 644 13.74 -10.29 -28.96
C CYS A 644 13.90 -11.41 -29.99
N GLU A 645 13.45 -11.25 -31.24
CA GLU A 645 13.79 -12.20 -32.32
C GLU A 645 15.28 -12.07 -32.70
N LEU A 646 15.99 -13.21 -32.88
CA LEU A 646 17.42 -13.22 -33.23
C LEU A 646 17.66 -12.90 -34.73
N ASP A 647 16.76 -13.37 -35.59
CA ASP A 647 16.79 -13.10 -37.03
C ASP A 647 15.86 -11.93 -37.34
N ARG A 648 16.36 -10.92 -38.06
CA ARG A 648 15.56 -9.75 -38.42
C ARG A 648 14.67 -10.06 -39.63
N PRO A 649 13.38 -9.68 -39.62
CA PRO A 649 12.54 -9.73 -40.81
C PRO A 649 13.21 -9.05 -42.01
N GLY A 650 13.23 -9.73 -43.16
CA GLY A 650 13.78 -9.21 -44.42
C GLY A 650 15.28 -9.41 -44.65
N THR A 651 16.08 -9.84 -43.66
CA THR A 651 17.50 -10.18 -43.92
C THR A 651 17.66 -11.62 -44.38
N SER A 652 18.40 -11.84 -45.48
CA SER A 652 18.65 -13.18 -46.06
C SER A 652 19.67 -14.03 -45.29
N ILE A 653 20.37 -13.46 -44.30
CA ILE A 653 21.27 -14.19 -43.39
C ILE A 653 20.45 -14.73 -42.22
N ARG A 654 20.00 -15.98 -42.35
CA ARG A 654 19.39 -16.74 -41.23
C ARG A 654 20.51 -17.20 -40.28
N ARG A 655 20.46 -16.74 -39.03
CA ARG A 655 21.39 -17.10 -37.94
C ARG A 655 20.82 -18.19 -37.03
N CYS A 656 19.49 -18.28 -36.94
CA CYS A 656 18.84 -19.34 -36.19
C CYS A 656 18.92 -20.67 -36.93
N PRO A 657 19.30 -21.80 -36.30
CA PRO A 657 19.48 -23.07 -37.00
C PRO A 657 18.21 -23.54 -37.72
N ALA A 658 18.38 -24.36 -38.76
CA ALA A 658 17.25 -24.94 -39.49
C ALA A 658 16.35 -25.78 -38.55
N GLY A 659 15.03 -25.65 -38.69
CA GLY A 659 14.05 -26.29 -37.80
C GLY A 659 13.83 -25.59 -36.44
N CYS A 660 14.81 -24.82 -35.96
CA CYS A 660 14.74 -24.10 -34.68
C CYS A 660 14.04 -22.73 -34.79
N THR A 661 13.63 -22.20 -33.64
CA THR A 661 13.21 -20.82 -33.39
C THR A 661 14.13 -20.21 -32.34
N CYS A 662 14.62 -18.98 -32.56
CA CYS A 662 15.65 -18.38 -31.71
C CYS A 662 15.29 -16.95 -31.32
N SER A 663 15.50 -16.64 -30.06
CA SER A 663 15.29 -15.33 -29.46
C SER A 663 16.47 -14.92 -28.60
N THR A 664 16.49 -13.68 -28.12
CA THR A 664 17.46 -13.22 -27.14
C THR A 664 16.77 -12.51 -25.98
N ARG A 665 17.37 -12.61 -24.78
CA ARG A 665 16.86 -12.02 -23.54
C ARG A 665 17.89 -11.03 -23.02
N ARG A 666 17.52 -9.75 -22.94
CA ARG A 666 18.44 -8.67 -22.53
C ARG A 666 18.83 -8.76 -21.05
N LYS A 667 17.92 -9.23 -20.19
CA LYS A 667 18.06 -9.34 -18.72
C LYS A 667 19.35 -10.01 -18.25
N ASP A 668 19.68 -11.16 -18.82
CA ASP A 668 20.86 -11.98 -18.50
C ASP A 668 21.87 -12.08 -19.67
N PHE A 669 21.61 -11.37 -20.78
CA PHE A 669 22.35 -11.46 -22.03
C PHE A 669 22.42 -12.90 -22.58
N ALA A 670 21.30 -13.62 -22.55
CA ALA A 670 21.17 -14.96 -23.12
C ALA A 670 20.70 -14.96 -24.59
N VAL A 671 21.24 -15.87 -25.40
CA VAL A 671 20.62 -16.31 -26.67
C VAL A 671 19.84 -17.58 -26.38
N ILE A 672 18.53 -17.58 -26.64
CA ILE A 672 17.66 -18.75 -26.46
C ILE A 672 17.49 -19.41 -27.82
N VAL A 673 17.83 -20.69 -27.92
CA VAL A 673 17.65 -21.51 -29.13
C VAL A 673 16.70 -22.65 -28.78
N ASN A 674 15.51 -22.66 -29.40
CA ASN A 674 14.49 -23.67 -29.17
C ASN A 674 14.26 -24.51 -30.44
N GLY A 675 14.67 -25.77 -30.36
CA GLY A 675 14.40 -26.84 -31.32
C GLY A 675 13.50 -27.94 -30.75
N THR A 676 12.76 -27.68 -29.66
CA THR A 676 11.91 -28.65 -28.96
C THR A 676 10.79 -29.17 -29.87
N GLY A 677 10.58 -30.49 -29.90
CA GLY A 677 9.49 -31.13 -30.66
C GLY A 677 9.65 -31.09 -32.19
N ARG A 678 10.87 -31.02 -32.72
CA ARG A 678 11.15 -30.81 -34.16
C ARG A 678 11.56 -32.06 -34.94
N GLY A 679 11.76 -33.19 -34.26
CA GLY A 679 12.23 -34.44 -34.87
C GLY A 679 13.73 -34.47 -35.20
N LEU A 680 14.54 -33.65 -34.51
CA LEU A 680 15.99 -33.58 -34.70
C LEU A 680 16.68 -34.86 -34.21
N THR A 681 17.74 -35.29 -34.89
CA THR A 681 18.56 -36.47 -34.53
C THR A 681 19.94 -36.13 -33.97
N GLN A 682 20.40 -34.89 -34.18
CA GLN A 682 21.65 -34.32 -33.67
C GLN A 682 21.41 -32.82 -33.39
N ILE A 683 22.22 -32.22 -32.51
CA ILE A 683 22.19 -30.77 -32.27
C ILE A 683 22.89 -30.06 -33.46
N PRO A 684 22.24 -29.08 -34.12
CA PRO A 684 22.83 -28.34 -35.24
C PRO A 684 23.89 -27.32 -34.77
N GLU A 685 24.69 -26.79 -35.69
CA GLU A 685 25.59 -25.65 -35.43
C GLU A 685 24.82 -24.47 -34.80
N LEU A 686 25.42 -23.81 -33.80
CA LEU A 686 24.75 -22.81 -32.97
C LEU A 686 25.34 -21.39 -33.18
N PRO A 687 24.52 -20.33 -33.05
CA PRO A 687 24.97 -18.94 -33.21
C PRO A 687 25.94 -18.53 -32.09
N LEU A 688 27.04 -17.86 -32.45
CA LEU A 688 28.07 -17.37 -31.52
C LEU A 688 27.57 -16.13 -30.74
N PRO A 689 27.29 -16.21 -29.41
CA PRO A 689 26.64 -15.13 -28.67
C PRO A 689 27.40 -13.79 -28.70
N GLN A 690 28.73 -13.87 -28.64
CA GLN A 690 29.61 -12.69 -28.57
C GLN A 690 29.53 -11.84 -29.83
N SER A 691 29.22 -12.44 -30.99
CA SER A 691 29.06 -11.71 -32.25
C SER A 691 27.85 -10.77 -32.29
N PHE A 692 26.96 -10.86 -31.31
CA PHE A 692 25.78 -9.99 -31.13
C PHE A 692 25.74 -9.29 -29.76
N GLY A 693 26.82 -9.36 -28.96
CA GLY A 693 26.88 -8.78 -27.62
C GLY A 693 26.26 -9.61 -26.49
N PHE A 694 25.91 -10.87 -26.76
CA PHE A 694 25.33 -11.79 -25.78
C PHE A 694 26.41 -12.70 -25.15
N ARG A 695 26.13 -13.24 -23.96
CA ARG A 695 27.11 -13.93 -23.10
C ARG A 695 27.12 -15.44 -23.27
N PHE A 696 25.95 -16.06 -23.37
CA PHE A 696 25.79 -17.53 -23.40
C PHE A 696 24.55 -17.97 -24.17
N ILE A 697 24.46 -19.27 -24.44
CA ILE A 697 23.30 -19.94 -25.06
C ILE A 697 22.48 -20.70 -23.99
N GLU A 698 21.17 -20.54 -24.07
CA GLU A 698 20.16 -21.36 -23.41
C GLU A 698 19.49 -22.24 -24.49
N LEU A 699 19.81 -23.53 -24.48
CA LEU A 699 19.49 -24.46 -25.56
C LEU A 699 18.38 -25.43 -25.15
N HIS A 700 17.22 -25.31 -25.79
CA HIS A 700 16.05 -26.19 -25.60
C HIS A 700 15.91 -27.12 -26.81
N MET A 701 16.05 -28.43 -26.58
CA MET A 701 16.13 -29.48 -27.60
C MET A 701 15.30 -30.72 -27.22
N ASP A 702 14.33 -30.55 -26.34
CA ASP A 702 13.52 -31.63 -25.76
C ASP A 702 12.56 -32.27 -26.78
N HIS A 703 12.04 -33.46 -26.48
CA HIS A 703 11.04 -34.14 -27.31
C HIS A 703 11.50 -34.33 -28.77
N ASN A 704 12.75 -34.74 -28.95
CA ASN A 704 13.39 -35.02 -30.23
C ASN A 704 13.85 -36.49 -30.28
N ASN A 705 14.65 -36.87 -31.28
CA ASN A 705 15.22 -38.22 -31.42
C ASN A 705 16.76 -38.16 -31.43
N ILE A 706 17.33 -37.30 -30.58
CA ILE A 706 18.78 -37.13 -30.46
C ILE A 706 19.37 -38.35 -29.74
N THR A 707 20.39 -38.98 -30.33
CA THR A 707 21.05 -40.20 -29.79
C THR A 707 22.39 -39.92 -29.11
N GLU A 708 23.02 -38.81 -29.43
CA GLU A 708 24.35 -38.40 -28.95
C GLU A 708 24.39 -36.88 -28.76
N LEU A 709 25.18 -36.40 -27.78
CA LEU A 709 25.48 -34.98 -27.67
C LEU A 709 26.74 -34.64 -28.48
N PRO A 710 26.84 -33.41 -29.03
CA PRO A 710 28.06 -32.96 -29.68
C PRO A 710 29.17 -32.70 -28.65
N THR A 711 30.41 -32.58 -29.12
CA THR A 711 31.53 -32.13 -28.28
C THR A 711 31.69 -30.60 -28.36
N ASN A 712 32.52 -30.04 -27.47
CA ASN A 712 32.93 -28.63 -27.50
C ASN A 712 33.58 -28.14 -28.82
N ALA A 713 33.78 -29.01 -29.82
CA ALA A 713 34.23 -28.65 -31.17
C ALA A 713 33.10 -28.15 -32.10
N LEU A 714 31.82 -28.41 -31.79
CA LEU A 714 30.70 -27.90 -32.58
C LEU A 714 30.58 -26.36 -32.43
N PRO A 715 30.47 -25.58 -33.52
CA PRO A 715 30.33 -24.12 -33.45
C PRO A 715 29.21 -23.66 -32.50
N GLY A 716 29.55 -22.74 -31.60
CA GLY A 716 28.65 -22.18 -30.58
C GLY A 716 28.34 -23.08 -29.38
N TYR A 717 28.54 -24.41 -29.46
CA TYR A 717 28.15 -25.34 -28.38
C TYR A 717 28.92 -25.13 -27.07
N SER A 718 30.19 -24.74 -27.15
CA SER A 718 30.99 -24.38 -25.96
C SER A 718 30.48 -23.15 -25.20
N ASN A 719 29.58 -22.36 -25.79
CA ASN A 719 28.89 -21.24 -25.15
C ASN A 719 27.53 -21.60 -24.54
N VAL A 720 27.10 -22.87 -24.58
CA VAL A 720 25.87 -23.33 -23.94
C VAL A 720 26.05 -23.39 -22.42
N SER A 721 25.33 -22.53 -21.70
CA SER A 721 25.32 -22.53 -20.22
C SER A 721 24.05 -23.15 -19.63
N LYS A 722 22.99 -23.36 -20.42
CA LYS A 722 21.82 -24.16 -20.01
C LYS A 722 21.43 -25.08 -21.15
N LEU A 723 21.32 -26.38 -20.88
CA LEU A 723 21.00 -27.41 -21.86
C LEU A 723 19.79 -28.24 -21.41
N TYR A 724 18.72 -28.20 -22.20
CA TYR A 724 17.52 -29.00 -22.00
C TYR A 724 17.38 -29.98 -23.17
N VAL A 725 17.52 -31.27 -22.90
CA VAL A 725 17.49 -32.37 -23.88
C VAL A 725 16.59 -33.51 -23.40
N ALA A 726 15.55 -33.17 -22.63
CA ALA A 726 14.62 -34.16 -22.08
C ALA A 726 13.83 -34.88 -23.17
N ASN A 727 13.34 -36.10 -22.91
CA ASN A 727 12.54 -36.89 -23.86
C ASN A 727 13.26 -37.07 -25.22
N ASN A 728 14.44 -37.69 -25.19
CA ASN A 728 15.28 -37.98 -26.35
C ASN A 728 15.76 -39.45 -26.31
N ALA A 729 16.69 -39.82 -27.19
CA ALA A 729 17.20 -41.19 -27.32
C ALA A 729 18.66 -41.36 -26.84
N ILE A 730 19.19 -40.41 -26.05
CA ILE A 730 20.61 -40.35 -25.68
C ILE A 730 20.97 -41.55 -24.78
N SER A 731 21.94 -42.36 -25.21
CA SER A 731 22.35 -43.60 -24.51
C SER A 731 23.68 -43.52 -23.78
N GLU A 732 24.55 -42.57 -24.14
CA GLU A 732 25.87 -42.33 -23.54
C GLU A 732 26.11 -40.83 -23.36
N LEU A 733 26.97 -40.48 -22.41
CA LEU A 733 27.42 -39.11 -22.14
C LEU A 733 28.93 -39.16 -21.89
N LEU A 734 29.69 -38.25 -22.51
CA LEU A 734 31.14 -38.12 -22.39
C LEU A 734 31.53 -36.79 -21.74
N PRO A 735 32.72 -36.68 -21.10
CA PRO A 735 33.19 -35.41 -20.52
C PRO A 735 33.26 -34.28 -21.56
N GLU A 736 33.63 -34.59 -22.80
CA GLU A 736 33.78 -33.65 -23.91
C GLU A 736 32.43 -33.07 -24.40
N ASN A 737 31.31 -33.70 -24.01
CA ASN A 737 29.95 -33.20 -24.28
C ASN A 737 29.50 -32.10 -23.32
N LEU A 738 30.23 -31.85 -22.23
CA LEU A 738 29.87 -30.87 -21.21
C LEU A 738 30.60 -29.54 -21.48
N PRO A 739 29.88 -28.44 -21.77
CA PRO A 739 30.50 -27.12 -21.88
C PRO A 739 31.06 -26.65 -20.54
N ALA A 740 32.23 -26.03 -20.54
CA ALA A 740 32.85 -25.50 -19.32
C ALA A 740 32.03 -24.37 -18.64
N SER A 741 31.03 -23.81 -19.33
CA SER A 741 30.12 -22.78 -18.81
C SER A 741 28.78 -23.33 -18.27
N LEU A 742 28.59 -24.66 -18.27
CA LEU A 742 27.29 -25.28 -18.01
C LEU A 742 26.79 -25.09 -16.57
N GLN A 743 25.61 -24.51 -16.43
CA GLN A 743 24.88 -24.22 -15.20
C GLN A 743 23.66 -25.12 -14.99
N THR A 744 22.96 -25.44 -16.09
CA THR A 744 21.77 -26.30 -16.09
C THR A 744 21.89 -27.42 -17.13
N LEU A 745 21.52 -28.64 -16.77
CA LEU A 745 21.49 -29.81 -17.64
C LEU A 745 20.26 -30.70 -17.35
N ASP A 746 19.29 -30.73 -18.25
CA ASP A 746 18.11 -31.62 -18.17
C ASP A 746 18.26 -32.79 -19.14
N LEU A 747 18.58 -33.98 -18.60
CA LEU A 747 18.73 -35.24 -19.34
C LEU A 747 17.53 -36.18 -19.12
N THR A 748 16.41 -35.70 -18.60
CA THR A 748 15.30 -36.59 -18.19
C THR A 748 14.68 -37.35 -19.35
N HIS A 749 14.14 -38.54 -19.09
CA HIS A 749 13.46 -39.37 -20.10
C HIS A 749 14.33 -39.67 -21.33
N ASN A 750 15.57 -40.10 -21.10
CA ASN A 750 16.51 -40.55 -22.13
C ASN A 750 16.82 -42.06 -21.96
N ARG A 751 17.86 -42.56 -22.63
CA ARG A 751 18.27 -43.98 -22.63
C ARG A 751 19.60 -44.20 -21.91
N LEU A 752 20.02 -43.26 -21.05
CA LEU A 752 21.26 -43.39 -20.29
C LEU A 752 21.14 -44.59 -19.34
N THR A 753 22.21 -45.38 -19.26
CA THR A 753 22.24 -46.57 -18.39
C THR A 753 23.29 -46.51 -17.28
N SER A 754 24.27 -45.62 -17.39
CA SER A 754 25.35 -45.40 -16.42
C SER A 754 26.02 -44.05 -16.70
N LEU A 755 26.58 -43.41 -15.68
CA LEU A 755 27.50 -42.27 -15.83
C LEU A 755 28.92 -42.76 -15.53
N ASN A 756 29.82 -42.65 -16.51
CA ASN A 756 31.21 -43.09 -16.38
C ASN A 756 31.98 -42.20 -15.38
N GLU A 757 33.04 -42.73 -14.76
CA GLU A 757 33.81 -42.06 -13.70
C GLU A 757 34.30 -40.65 -14.10
N SER A 758 34.84 -40.49 -15.31
CA SER A 758 35.29 -39.20 -15.85
C SER A 758 34.16 -38.18 -16.08
N VAL A 759 32.95 -38.65 -16.37
CA VAL A 759 31.74 -37.82 -16.51
C VAL A 759 31.27 -37.36 -15.15
N VAL A 760 31.30 -38.27 -14.16
CA VAL A 760 31.03 -37.97 -12.76
C VAL A 760 32.04 -36.94 -12.22
N GLU A 761 33.33 -37.09 -12.52
CA GLU A 761 34.36 -36.10 -12.15
C GLU A 761 34.10 -34.73 -12.77
N ALA A 762 33.75 -34.66 -14.05
CA ALA A 762 33.40 -33.41 -14.73
C ALA A 762 32.16 -32.71 -14.13
N LEU A 763 31.09 -33.47 -13.86
CA LEU A 763 29.86 -32.95 -13.24
C LEU A 763 30.09 -32.52 -11.77
N ASN A 764 30.95 -33.23 -11.04
CA ASN A 764 31.29 -32.92 -9.65
C ASN A 764 32.19 -31.67 -9.55
N SER A 765 33.27 -31.62 -10.34
CA SER A 765 34.25 -30.53 -10.35
C SER A 765 33.71 -29.20 -10.88
N SER A 766 32.67 -29.20 -11.72
CA SER A 766 32.00 -27.96 -12.17
C SER A 766 31.45 -27.17 -10.98
N LYS A 767 31.93 -25.93 -10.83
CA LYS A 767 31.44 -24.94 -9.86
C LYS A 767 30.21 -24.15 -10.34
N LEU A 768 29.90 -24.23 -11.65
CA LEU A 768 28.81 -23.49 -12.27
C LEU A 768 27.52 -24.32 -12.36
N LEU A 769 27.64 -25.65 -12.46
CA LEU A 769 26.51 -26.57 -12.53
C LEU A 769 25.72 -26.55 -11.21
N THR A 770 24.51 -25.99 -11.26
CA THR A 770 23.60 -25.82 -10.12
C THR A 770 22.33 -26.65 -10.26
N ASN A 771 21.94 -27.02 -11.48
CA ASN A 771 20.69 -27.73 -11.74
C ASN A 771 20.91 -28.84 -12.79
N LEU A 772 21.04 -30.08 -12.31
CA LEU A 772 21.14 -31.31 -13.09
C LEU A 772 19.85 -32.12 -12.86
N LYS A 773 19.34 -32.79 -13.91
CA LYS A 773 18.23 -33.73 -13.80
C LYS A 773 18.50 -35.03 -14.55
N LEU A 774 18.08 -36.16 -13.97
CA LEU A 774 18.45 -37.52 -14.40
C LEU A 774 17.29 -38.54 -14.42
N SER A 775 16.09 -38.19 -13.97
CA SER A 775 14.92 -39.07 -13.88
C SER A 775 14.43 -39.62 -15.23
N GLY A 776 13.67 -40.72 -15.21
CA GLY A 776 13.10 -41.35 -16.40
C GLY A 776 14.11 -42.03 -17.35
N ASN A 777 15.38 -42.17 -16.95
CA ASN A 777 16.42 -42.90 -17.68
C ASN A 777 16.49 -44.38 -17.25
N GLN A 778 17.17 -45.20 -18.06
CA GLN A 778 17.28 -46.66 -17.86
C GLN A 778 18.49 -47.05 -17.01
N TRP A 779 18.61 -46.45 -15.82
CA TRP A 779 19.78 -46.61 -14.95
C TRP A 779 19.99 -48.08 -14.53
N ARG A 780 21.17 -48.62 -14.88
CA ARG A 780 21.68 -49.86 -14.28
C ARG A 780 22.15 -49.55 -12.87
N CYS A 781 21.65 -50.32 -11.93
CA CYS A 781 22.07 -50.27 -10.54
C CYS A 781 22.72 -51.63 -10.24
N ASP A 782 23.98 -51.72 -10.64
CA ASP A 782 24.93 -52.79 -10.32
C ASP A 782 26.22 -52.15 -9.76
N CYS A 783 27.27 -52.93 -9.51
CA CYS A 783 28.51 -52.41 -8.92
C CYS A 783 29.16 -51.27 -9.73
N THR A 784 28.98 -51.24 -11.06
CA THR A 784 29.54 -50.17 -11.92
C THR A 784 28.91 -48.81 -11.66
N ALA A 785 27.70 -48.77 -11.09
CA ALA A 785 27.01 -47.53 -10.72
C ALA A 785 27.55 -46.88 -9.43
N SER A 786 28.49 -47.50 -8.71
CA SER A 786 28.87 -47.05 -7.36
C SER A 786 29.48 -45.64 -7.29
N GLU A 787 30.15 -45.15 -8.35
CA GLU A 787 30.61 -43.75 -8.47
C GLU A 787 29.44 -42.80 -8.72
N MET A 788 28.56 -43.12 -9.67
CA MET A 788 27.35 -42.33 -9.96
C MET A 788 26.47 -42.18 -8.71
N LEU A 789 26.28 -43.25 -7.94
CA LEU A 789 25.46 -43.23 -6.72
C LEU A 789 26.10 -42.38 -5.60
N ARG A 790 27.44 -42.39 -5.48
CA ARG A 790 28.17 -41.48 -4.60
C ARG A 790 28.04 -40.03 -5.06
N PHE A 791 28.12 -39.77 -6.36
CA PHE A 791 27.91 -38.42 -6.91
C PHE A 791 26.48 -37.91 -6.68
N VAL A 792 25.45 -38.67 -7.02
CA VAL A 792 24.04 -38.26 -6.86
C VAL A 792 23.71 -37.97 -5.39
N ARG A 793 24.21 -38.79 -4.45
CA ARG A 793 24.05 -38.51 -3.01
C ARG A 793 24.86 -37.31 -2.53
N ASN A 794 26.16 -37.23 -2.83
CA ASN A 794 27.01 -36.13 -2.35
C ASN A 794 26.66 -34.78 -3.01
N SER A 795 26.13 -34.81 -4.24
CA SER A 795 25.69 -33.66 -5.03
C SER A 795 24.17 -33.53 -5.11
N PHE A 796 23.42 -33.97 -4.09
CA PHE A 796 21.95 -33.85 -4.06
C PHE A 796 21.43 -32.41 -4.26
N ARG A 797 22.23 -31.39 -3.93
CA ARG A 797 21.91 -29.98 -4.20
C ARG A 797 22.07 -29.56 -5.67
N LYS A 798 22.81 -30.33 -6.47
CA LYS A 798 22.89 -30.17 -7.93
C LYS A 798 21.79 -30.97 -8.62
N VAL A 799 21.47 -32.19 -8.15
CA VAL A 799 20.48 -33.08 -8.78
C VAL A 799 19.06 -32.73 -8.30
N SER A 800 18.35 -31.88 -9.05
CA SER A 800 17.08 -31.29 -8.60
C SER A 800 15.88 -32.25 -8.63
N ASP A 801 15.97 -33.36 -9.36
CA ASP A 801 14.93 -34.39 -9.49
C ASP A 801 15.28 -35.72 -8.80
N ILE A 802 16.25 -35.71 -7.87
CA ILE A 802 16.85 -36.90 -7.22
C ILE A 802 15.82 -37.94 -6.74
N SER A 803 14.69 -37.52 -6.17
CA SER A 803 13.63 -38.39 -5.66
C SER A 803 12.82 -39.13 -6.73
N GLN A 804 12.98 -38.75 -8.01
CA GLN A 804 12.37 -39.39 -9.18
C GLN A 804 13.38 -40.21 -10.00
N VAL A 805 14.64 -40.29 -9.56
CA VAL A 805 15.68 -41.08 -10.24
C VAL A 805 15.61 -42.52 -9.74
N ALA A 806 15.15 -43.42 -10.60
CA ALA A 806 14.99 -44.85 -10.31
C ALA A 806 15.83 -45.71 -11.26
N CYS A 807 16.13 -46.92 -10.80
CA CYS A 807 16.82 -47.98 -11.52
C CYS A 807 15.85 -48.73 -12.46
N ASN A 808 16.39 -49.56 -13.38
CA ASN A 808 15.60 -50.33 -14.35
C ASN A 808 14.55 -51.30 -13.76
N ASP A 809 14.69 -51.69 -12.50
CA ASP A 809 13.74 -52.51 -11.74
C ASP A 809 12.62 -51.68 -11.07
N GLY A 810 12.71 -50.35 -11.13
CA GLY A 810 11.82 -49.40 -10.45
C GLY A 810 12.31 -48.95 -9.07
N THR A 811 13.46 -49.44 -8.58
CA THR A 811 13.98 -49.08 -7.26
C THR A 811 14.55 -47.65 -7.26
N SER A 812 14.14 -46.80 -6.31
CA SER A 812 14.67 -45.43 -6.19
C SER A 812 16.14 -45.43 -5.76
N ILE A 813 16.96 -44.62 -6.45
CA ILE A 813 18.39 -44.45 -6.14
C ILE A 813 18.62 -43.92 -4.71
N GLU A 814 17.66 -43.20 -4.14
CA GLU A 814 17.73 -42.70 -2.77
C GLU A 814 17.76 -43.85 -1.73
N ALA A 815 17.13 -44.99 -2.04
CA ALA A 815 16.92 -46.11 -1.11
C ALA A 815 18.04 -47.16 -1.08
N ILE A 816 18.82 -47.33 -2.16
CA ILE A 816 19.77 -48.45 -2.32
C ILE A 816 21.08 -48.18 -1.57
N GLN A 817 21.63 -49.12 -0.80
CA GLN A 817 22.93 -48.94 -0.17
C GLN A 817 24.07 -49.40 -1.10
N ILE A 818 25.22 -48.72 -1.06
CA ILE A 818 26.35 -49.01 -1.96
C ILE A 818 26.90 -50.44 -1.72
N GLY A 819 26.74 -50.97 -0.52
CA GLY A 819 27.10 -52.36 -0.18
C GLY A 819 26.21 -53.43 -0.81
N ASP A 820 24.98 -53.10 -1.23
CA ASP A 820 24.04 -54.06 -1.83
C ASP A 820 24.42 -54.40 -3.28
N LEU A 821 25.16 -53.50 -3.94
CA LEU A 821 25.43 -53.49 -5.38
C LEU A 821 26.74 -54.17 -5.78
N CYS A 822 27.74 -54.11 -4.90
CA CYS A 822 29.11 -54.56 -5.17
C CYS A 822 29.45 -55.85 -4.41
N ASN A 823 28.84 -56.98 -4.81
CA ASN A 823 29.13 -58.28 -4.18
C ASN A 823 29.37 -59.43 -5.20
N GLU A 824 30.12 -59.12 -6.26
CA GLU A 824 30.79 -60.11 -7.11
C GLU A 824 32.27 -60.21 -6.70
N ASN A 825 32.84 -61.41 -6.70
CA ASN A 825 34.21 -61.73 -6.27
C ASN A 825 34.64 -61.32 -4.83
N ILE A 826 33.77 -60.79 -3.96
CA ILE A 826 34.11 -60.75 -2.53
C ILE A 826 34.26 -62.19 -2.03
N ASN A 827 33.38 -63.13 -2.39
CA ASN A 827 33.39 -64.53 -1.93
C ASN A 827 34.73 -65.29 -2.12
N THR A 828 35.49 -65.05 -3.18
CA THR A 828 36.77 -65.74 -3.46
C THR A 828 37.91 -65.22 -2.60
N TYR A 829 38.04 -63.88 -2.50
CA TYR A 829 38.97 -63.26 -1.54
C TYR A 829 38.51 -63.49 -0.09
N ILE A 830 37.20 -63.56 0.16
CA ILE A 830 36.61 -64.03 1.41
C ILE A 830 37.04 -65.46 1.67
N THR A 831 37.02 -66.44 0.75
CA THR A 831 37.47 -67.80 1.10
C THR A 831 38.96 -67.86 1.44
N LEU A 832 39.84 -67.17 0.71
CA LEU A 832 41.27 -67.15 1.02
C LEU A 832 41.55 -66.40 2.34
N SER A 833 40.88 -65.28 2.54
CA SER A 833 40.95 -64.49 3.78
C SER A 833 40.16 -65.12 4.92
N ILE A 834 39.21 -66.03 4.70
CA ILE A 834 38.52 -66.83 5.72
C ILE A 834 39.45 -67.96 6.16
N VAL A 835 40.30 -68.53 5.32
CA VAL A 835 41.31 -69.49 5.82
C VAL A 835 42.32 -68.75 6.73
N LEU A 836 42.83 -67.60 6.30
CA LEU A 836 43.78 -66.80 7.09
C LEU A 836 43.14 -66.11 8.31
N SER A 837 41.89 -65.67 8.20
CA SER A 837 41.14 -64.99 9.25
C SER A 837 40.24 -65.91 10.07
N ILE A 838 39.99 -67.18 9.72
CA ILE A 838 39.56 -68.19 10.70
C ILE A 838 40.76 -68.60 11.54
N LEU A 839 41.97 -68.67 10.98
CA LEU A 839 43.17 -68.84 11.81
C LEU A 839 43.37 -67.61 12.72
N GLY A 840 43.24 -66.40 12.15
CA GLY A 840 43.29 -65.12 12.85
C GLY A 840 42.14 -64.88 13.84
N LEU A 841 40.93 -65.38 13.58
CA LEU A 841 39.77 -65.33 14.48
C LEU A 841 39.69 -66.53 15.41
N LEU A 842 40.36 -67.66 15.19
CA LEU A 842 40.51 -68.67 16.25
C LEU A 842 41.42 -68.11 17.34
N ILE A 843 42.55 -67.51 16.95
CA ILE A 843 43.43 -66.78 17.86
C ILE A 843 42.71 -65.54 18.42
N GLY A 844 42.05 -64.76 17.56
CA GLY A 844 41.40 -63.49 17.88
C GLY A 844 40.10 -63.61 18.66
N LEU A 845 39.30 -64.66 18.46
CA LEU A 845 38.11 -64.96 19.25
C LEU A 845 38.49 -65.67 20.55
N LEU A 846 39.60 -66.42 20.61
CA LEU A 846 40.16 -66.86 21.89
C LEU A 846 40.63 -65.64 22.72
N THR A 847 41.31 -64.66 22.12
CA THR A 847 41.68 -63.44 22.85
C THR A 847 40.49 -62.53 23.14
N VAL A 848 39.52 -62.37 22.25
CA VAL A 848 38.31 -61.54 22.48
C VAL A 848 37.36 -62.21 23.46
N LEU A 849 37.14 -63.53 23.44
CA LEU A 849 36.42 -64.21 24.53
C LEU A 849 37.16 -64.00 25.86
N PHE A 850 38.49 -64.16 25.87
CA PHE A 850 39.32 -63.91 27.05
C PHE A 850 39.32 -62.45 27.53
N TYR A 851 39.05 -61.46 26.67
CA TYR A 851 39.06 -60.03 27.01
C TYR A 851 37.67 -59.46 27.32
N THR A 852 36.63 -59.89 26.58
CA THR A 852 35.23 -59.48 26.76
C THR A 852 34.59 -60.21 27.94
N TYR A 853 34.73 -61.53 28.00
CA TYR A 853 34.32 -62.33 29.16
C TYR A 853 35.44 -62.43 30.20
N HIS A 854 36.42 -61.51 30.24
CA HIS A 854 37.59 -61.60 31.12
C HIS A 854 37.22 -61.77 32.59
N MET A 855 36.18 -61.05 33.05
CA MET A 855 35.67 -61.15 34.41
C MET A 855 34.92 -62.47 34.65
N GLU A 856 34.03 -62.87 33.75
CA GLU A 856 33.27 -64.12 33.88
C GLU A 856 34.15 -65.36 33.75
N ILE A 857 35.20 -65.32 32.92
CA ILE A 857 36.22 -66.37 32.78
C ILE A 857 37.08 -66.44 34.05
N LYS A 858 37.51 -65.30 34.63
CA LYS A 858 38.20 -65.29 35.94
C LYS A 858 37.32 -65.86 37.06
N ILE A 859 36.03 -65.49 37.09
CA ILE A 859 35.04 -66.03 38.04
C ILE A 859 34.81 -67.53 37.81
N TRP A 860 34.72 -67.98 36.55
CA TRP A 860 34.54 -69.39 36.20
C TRP A 860 35.76 -70.24 36.55
N MET A 861 36.97 -69.77 36.24
CA MET A 861 38.25 -70.40 36.61
C MET A 861 38.37 -70.55 38.13
N PHE A 862 38.08 -69.49 38.89
CA PHE A 862 38.09 -69.51 40.35
C PHE A 862 37.05 -70.50 40.93
N THR A 863 35.80 -70.43 40.46
CA THR A 863 34.71 -71.29 40.97
C THR A 863 34.81 -72.75 40.57
N HIS A 864 35.55 -73.09 39.51
CA HIS A 864 35.82 -74.47 39.07
C HIS A 864 37.23 -74.95 39.45
N ASN A 865 37.98 -74.16 40.25
CA ASN A 865 39.28 -74.52 40.83
C ASN A 865 40.39 -74.76 39.78
N VAL A 866 40.37 -74.00 38.68
CA VAL A 866 41.29 -74.10 37.53
C VAL A 866 42.19 -72.86 37.47
N PHE A 867 43.52 -73.05 37.39
CA PHE A 867 44.54 -71.98 37.26
C PHE A 867 44.45 -70.83 38.29
N VAL A 868 43.98 -71.12 39.50
CA VAL A 868 43.64 -70.16 40.57
C VAL A 868 44.77 -69.17 40.94
N TRP A 869 46.05 -69.49 40.69
CA TRP A 869 47.17 -68.58 41.02
C TRP A 869 47.24 -67.30 40.14
N LEU A 870 46.43 -67.21 39.08
CA LEU A 870 46.42 -66.09 38.11
C LEU A 870 45.35 -65.02 38.41
N VAL A 871 44.62 -65.11 39.53
CA VAL A 871 43.56 -64.15 39.90
C VAL A 871 43.64 -63.80 41.38
N THR A 872 43.59 -62.50 41.72
CA THR A 872 43.50 -62.01 43.11
C THR A 872 42.15 -61.32 43.35
N GLU A 873 41.71 -61.29 44.62
CA GLU A 873 40.46 -60.60 45.02
C GLU A 873 40.52 -59.09 44.68
N GLU A 874 41.70 -58.48 44.84
CA GLU A 874 41.98 -57.07 44.55
C GLU A 874 41.73 -56.67 43.08
N GLU A 875 41.94 -57.56 42.10
CA GLU A 875 41.66 -57.26 40.69
C GLU A 875 40.16 -57.23 40.38
N LEU A 876 39.36 -58.00 41.11
CA LEU A 876 37.91 -58.15 40.87
C LEU A 876 37.09 -57.03 41.52
N ASP A 877 37.68 -56.33 42.48
CA ASP A 877 37.08 -55.26 43.30
C ASP A 877 37.67 -53.86 42.97
N LYS A 878 38.42 -53.77 41.87
CA LYS A 878 39.24 -52.60 41.53
C LYS A 878 38.44 -51.30 41.37
N ASP A 879 37.30 -51.38 40.68
CA ASP A 879 36.52 -50.21 40.24
C ASP A 879 35.38 -49.82 41.21
N LYS A 880 35.28 -50.51 42.37
CA LYS A 880 34.32 -50.16 43.44
C LYS A 880 34.67 -48.78 44.04
N MET A 881 33.67 -47.92 44.18
CA MET A 881 33.84 -46.54 44.65
C MET A 881 34.26 -46.43 46.11
N TYR A 882 33.93 -47.41 46.96
CA TYR A 882 34.14 -47.38 48.41
C TYR A 882 34.73 -48.72 48.91
N ASP A 883 35.48 -48.68 50.01
CA ASP A 883 36.02 -49.89 50.65
C ASP A 883 34.98 -50.58 51.54
N ALA A 884 34.07 -49.81 52.17
CA ALA A 884 32.90 -50.38 52.87
C ALA A 884 31.69 -49.44 52.93
N PHE A 885 30.49 -50.01 52.77
CA PHE A 885 29.22 -49.40 53.17
C PHE A 885 28.91 -49.74 54.63
N ILE A 886 28.39 -48.79 55.41
CA ILE A 886 28.04 -48.97 56.82
C ILE A 886 26.52 -48.96 57.00
N SER A 887 25.96 -50.08 57.45
CA SER A 887 24.54 -50.29 57.78
C SER A 887 24.34 -50.32 59.30
N TYR A 888 23.35 -49.60 59.81
CA TYR A 888 23.10 -49.45 61.25
C TYR A 888 21.66 -48.96 61.54
N SER A 889 21.32 -48.76 62.83
CA SER A 889 20.04 -48.18 63.24
C SER A 889 20.24 -46.72 63.68
N HIS A 890 19.40 -45.78 63.21
CA HIS A 890 19.47 -44.35 63.57
C HIS A 890 19.52 -44.06 65.09
N LYS A 891 19.10 -44.99 65.94
CA LYS A 891 19.21 -44.86 67.42
C LYS A 891 20.64 -45.09 67.95
N ASP A 892 21.53 -45.64 67.12
CA ASP A 892 22.95 -45.87 67.41
C ASP A 892 23.84 -44.90 66.60
N GLU A 893 23.25 -43.86 65.99
CA GLU A 893 23.92 -42.93 65.06
C GLU A 893 25.09 -42.18 65.69
N ASP A 894 24.99 -41.81 66.97
CA ASP A 894 26.06 -41.21 67.77
C ASP A 894 27.34 -42.07 67.79
N PHE A 895 27.19 -43.40 67.85
CA PHE A 895 28.33 -44.33 67.77
C PHE A 895 28.98 -44.35 66.38
N ILE A 896 28.19 -44.21 65.32
CA ILE A 896 28.70 -44.25 63.94
C ILE A 896 29.39 -42.94 63.56
N THR A 897 28.72 -41.82 63.87
CA THR A 897 29.17 -40.44 63.62
C THR A 897 30.46 -40.11 64.38
N GLU A 898 30.52 -40.41 65.69
CA GLU A 898 31.63 -40.02 66.54
C GLU A 898 32.78 -41.05 66.57
N HIS A 899 32.48 -42.35 66.48
CA HIS A 899 33.47 -43.40 66.73
C HIS A 899 33.81 -44.26 65.50
N LEU A 900 32.82 -44.79 64.78
CA LEU A 900 33.07 -45.79 63.73
C LEU A 900 33.63 -45.19 62.43
N ILE A 901 32.92 -44.25 61.80
CA ILE A 901 33.34 -43.61 60.54
C ILE A 901 34.68 -42.87 60.69
N PRO A 902 34.90 -42.01 61.71
CA PRO A 902 36.11 -41.18 61.77
C PRO A 902 37.42 -41.97 61.93
N THR A 903 37.33 -43.23 62.37
CA THR A 903 38.49 -44.12 62.59
C THR A 903 38.74 -45.03 61.38
N LEU A 904 37.72 -45.36 60.58
CA LEU A 904 37.88 -46.07 59.31
C LEU A 904 38.50 -45.17 58.23
N GLU A 905 38.05 -43.91 58.13
CA GLU A 905 38.43 -43.00 57.04
C GLU A 905 39.75 -42.23 57.24
N LYS A 906 40.41 -42.39 58.39
CA LYS A 906 41.70 -41.73 58.69
C LYS A 906 42.84 -42.73 58.76
N GLU A 907 44.06 -42.24 58.56
CA GLU A 907 45.24 -43.06 58.83
C GLU A 907 45.29 -43.51 60.31
N PRO A 908 45.73 -44.74 60.60
CA PRO A 908 46.42 -45.65 59.67
C PRO A 908 45.49 -46.58 58.86
N MET A 909 44.15 -46.52 59.00
CA MET A 909 43.23 -47.38 58.24
C MET A 909 42.99 -46.87 56.81
N ASN A 910 42.60 -45.60 56.68
CA ASN A 910 42.51 -44.88 55.41
C ASN A 910 41.57 -45.53 54.37
N PHE A 911 40.45 -46.10 54.84
CA PHE A 911 39.43 -46.73 54.00
C PHE A 911 38.33 -45.74 53.63
N LYS A 912 37.91 -45.69 52.36
CA LYS A 912 36.84 -44.78 51.93
C LYS A 912 35.47 -45.42 52.25
N THR A 913 34.69 -44.86 53.17
CA THR A 913 33.41 -45.47 53.59
C THR A 913 32.19 -44.79 52.97
N CYS A 914 31.06 -45.50 52.90
CA CYS A 914 29.78 -44.99 52.44
C CYS A 914 28.71 -45.14 53.54
N TRP A 915 27.93 -44.09 53.81
CA TRP A 915 26.85 -44.12 54.81
C TRP A 915 25.78 -43.04 54.59
N HIS A 916 24.56 -43.33 55.07
CA HIS A 916 23.33 -42.71 54.55
C HIS A 916 23.10 -41.22 54.86
N LEU A 917 23.80 -40.60 55.83
CA LEU A 917 23.63 -39.16 56.12
C LEU A 917 24.50 -38.25 55.26
N ARG A 918 25.61 -38.79 54.73
CA ARG A 918 26.59 -38.02 53.96
C ARG A 918 26.53 -38.31 52.47
N ASP A 919 26.42 -39.60 52.14
CA ASP A 919 26.70 -40.09 50.79
C ASP A 919 25.43 -40.38 49.97
N PHE A 920 24.24 -40.29 50.59
CA PHE A 920 22.95 -40.39 49.88
C PHE A 920 22.51 -39.01 49.37
N MET A 921 22.03 -38.95 48.13
CA MET A 921 21.55 -37.71 47.51
C MET A 921 20.08 -37.43 47.89
N PRO A 922 19.75 -36.21 48.37
CA PRO A 922 18.38 -35.84 48.69
C PRO A 922 17.47 -35.85 47.46
N GLY A 923 16.40 -36.65 47.50
CA GLY A 923 15.39 -36.77 46.44
C GLY A 923 15.32 -38.15 45.77
N GLU A 924 16.37 -38.96 45.89
CA GLU A 924 16.44 -40.32 45.35
C GLU A 924 15.86 -41.39 46.31
N MET A 925 15.32 -42.49 45.78
CA MET A 925 14.70 -43.52 46.62
C MET A 925 15.70 -44.24 47.53
N ILE A 926 15.48 -44.17 48.85
CA ILE A 926 16.38 -44.71 49.89
C ILE A 926 16.72 -46.20 49.65
N SER A 927 15.76 -47.02 49.23
CA SER A 927 15.98 -48.45 48.93
C SER A 927 16.91 -48.69 47.74
N GLU A 928 16.88 -47.84 46.73
CA GLU A 928 17.77 -47.91 45.57
C GLU A 928 19.16 -47.38 45.92
N GLN A 929 19.23 -46.33 46.76
CA GLN A 929 20.49 -45.82 47.30
C GLN A 929 21.20 -46.84 48.21
N ILE A 930 20.46 -47.60 49.03
CA ILE A 930 20.98 -48.73 49.81
C ILE A 930 21.56 -49.81 48.89
N ALA A 931 20.79 -50.27 47.90
CA ALA A 931 21.24 -51.31 46.98
C ALA A 931 22.50 -50.89 46.21
N LYS A 932 22.52 -49.65 45.72
CA LYS A 932 23.67 -49.06 45.04
C LYS A 932 24.88 -48.92 45.97
N SER A 933 24.70 -48.47 47.21
CA SER A 933 25.83 -48.29 48.14
C SER A 933 26.46 -49.61 48.58
N VAL A 934 25.66 -50.68 48.70
CA VAL A 934 26.14 -52.06 48.82
C VAL A 934 26.93 -52.47 47.58
N GLU A 935 26.41 -52.22 46.37
CA GLU A 935 27.07 -52.59 45.12
C GLU A 935 28.36 -51.80 44.85
N ASP A 936 28.39 -50.50 45.14
CA ASP A 936 29.54 -49.61 44.95
C ASP A 936 30.65 -49.80 46.01
N SER A 937 30.47 -50.73 46.97
CA SER A 937 31.40 -50.98 48.07
C SER A 937 32.09 -52.36 48.01
N ARG A 938 33.35 -52.45 48.46
CA ARG A 938 34.09 -53.72 48.50
C ARG A 938 33.64 -54.68 49.61
N ARG A 939 33.17 -54.13 50.72
CA ARG A 939 32.58 -54.82 51.88
C ARG A 939 31.30 -54.11 52.33
N THR A 940 30.49 -54.76 53.16
CA THR A 940 29.42 -54.10 53.93
C THR A 940 29.61 -54.40 55.40
N ILE A 941 29.67 -53.37 56.22
CA ILE A 941 29.77 -53.47 57.68
C ILE A 941 28.35 -53.27 58.25
N VAL A 942 27.90 -54.20 59.09
CA VAL A 942 26.56 -54.18 59.69
C VAL A 942 26.69 -54.09 61.21
N VAL A 943 26.24 -52.99 61.79
CA VAL A 943 26.34 -52.72 63.24
C VAL A 943 25.10 -53.25 63.95
N LEU A 944 25.17 -54.52 64.33
CA LEU A 944 24.08 -55.25 64.95
C LEU A 944 23.97 -54.91 66.45
N SER A 945 22.95 -54.12 66.78
CA SER A 945 22.52 -53.77 68.14
C SER A 945 21.08 -54.25 68.42
N ASN A 946 20.60 -54.13 69.66
CA ASN A 946 19.17 -54.33 69.96
C ASN A 946 18.27 -53.31 69.20
N ASN A 947 18.75 -52.08 68.97
CA ASN A 947 18.06 -51.08 68.15
C ASN A 947 18.05 -51.43 66.65
N PHE A 948 19.02 -52.20 66.17
CA PHE A 948 19.07 -52.76 64.81
C PHE A 948 18.05 -53.89 64.64
N VAL A 949 17.99 -54.82 65.60
CA VAL A 949 17.03 -55.94 65.60
C VAL A 949 15.57 -55.46 65.63
N GLN A 950 15.31 -54.24 66.12
CA GLN A 950 14.00 -53.60 66.13
C GLN A 950 13.72 -52.68 64.92
N SER A 951 14.68 -52.52 63.99
CA SER A 951 14.54 -51.64 62.81
C SER A 951 14.33 -52.44 61.53
N GLU A 952 13.15 -52.34 60.93
CA GLU A 952 12.85 -53.01 59.65
C GLU A 952 13.69 -52.47 58.48
N TRP A 953 14.05 -51.18 58.50
CA TRP A 953 14.98 -50.60 57.51
C TRP A 953 16.37 -51.21 57.62
N ALA A 954 16.91 -51.35 58.83
CA ALA A 954 18.22 -51.93 59.06
C ALA A 954 18.26 -53.43 58.66
N LYS A 955 17.17 -54.17 58.89
CA LYS A 955 16.99 -55.54 58.36
C LYS A 955 16.97 -55.57 56.83
N MET A 956 16.35 -54.60 56.18
CA MET A 956 16.32 -54.49 54.72
C MET A 956 17.73 -54.24 54.14
N GLU A 957 18.52 -53.37 54.78
CA GLU A 957 19.94 -53.16 54.42
C GLU A 957 20.75 -54.46 54.54
N PHE A 958 20.64 -55.17 55.67
CA PHE A 958 21.30 -56.47 55.86
C PHE A 958 20.88 -57.48 54.79
N ARG A 959 19.58 -57.61 54.48
CA ARG A 959 19.07 -58.54 53.46
C ARG A 959 19.63 -58.24 52.09
N THR A 960 19.62 -56.97 51.67
CA THR A 960 20.19 -56.53 50.39
C THR A 960 21.69 -56.85 50.31
N ALA A 961 22.45 -56.59 51.38
CA ALA A 961 23.87 -56.92 51.46
C ALA A 961 24.14 -58.44 51.43
N HIS A 962 23.35 -59.23 52.16
CA HIS A 962 23.49 -60.68 52.22
C HIS A 962 23.15 -61.36 50.89
N LEU A 963 22.05 -60.94 50.24
CA LEU A 963 21.63 -61.43 48.92
C LEU A 963 22.70 -61.14 47.87
N ASN A 964 23.25 -59.91 47.83
CA ASN A 964 24.30 -59.54 46.87
C ASN A 964 25.57 -60.41 47.07
N SER A 965 26.02 -60.54 48.34
CA SER A 965 27.14 -61.40 48.73
C SER A 965 26.93 -62.87 48.28
N MET A 966 25.70 -63.38 48.35
CA MET A 966 25.36 -64.73 47.86
C MET A 966 25.31 -64.84 46.34
N SER A 967 24.78 -63.86 45.60
CA SER A 967 24.78 -63.87 44.13
C SER A 967 26.19 -63.84 43.54
N GLU A 968 27.12 -63.10 44.16
CA GLU A 968 28.54 -63.09 43.77
C GLU A 968 29.32 -64.32 44.26
N LYS A 969 28.73 -65.13 45.15
CA LYS A 969 29.38 -66.27 45.85
C LYS A 969 30.66 -65.89 46.62
N ARG A 970 30.66 -64.72 47.27
CA ARG A 970 31.78 -64.20 48.09
C ARG A 970 31.29 -63.82 49.49
N VAL A 971 32.18 -63.75 50.48
CA VAL A 971 31.85 -63.29 51.84
C VAL A 971 32.24 -61.82 51.96
N ARG A 972 31.28 -60.90 51.85
CA ARG A 972 31.51 -59.44 51.86
C ARG A 972 30.89 -58.72 53.06
N VAL A 973 29.96 -59.36 53.77
CA VAL A 973 29.27 -58.77 54.93
C VAL A 973 30.01 -59.08 56.23
N ILE A 974 30.46 -58.03 56.91
CA ILE A 974 31.15 -58.05 58.21
C ILE A 974 30.16 -57.58 59.28
N ILE A 975 29.80 -58.43 60.24
CA ILE A 975 28.96 -58.00 61.36
C ILE A 975 29.82 -57.45 62.49
N ILE A 976 29.43 -56.29 63.04
CA ILE A 976 29.89 -55.77 64.32
C ILE A 976 28.75 -55.94 65.33
N ILE A 977 28.98 -56.65 66.44
CA ILE A 977 27.97 -56.70 67.53
C ILE A 977 28.19 -55.54 68.48
N TYR A 978 27.20 -54.65 68.58
CA TYR A 978 27.21 -53.44 69.40
C TYR A 978 26.22 -53.55 70.56
N GLY A 979 26.73 -53.63 71.79
CA GLY A 979 25.95 -53.83 73.00
C GLY A 979 25.57 -55.29 73.28
N ASP A 980 24.50 -55.48 74.05
CA ASP A 980 23.84 -56.78 74.23
C ASP A 980 22.60 -56.83 73.32
N ILE A 981 22.51 -57.86 72.50
CA ILE A 981 21.46 -58.03 71.47
C ILE A 981 20.39 -59.04 71.89
N GLY A 982 20.45 -59.55 73.12
CA GLY A 982 19.55 -60.56 73.64
C GLY A 982 19.88 -61.98 73.17
N ASP A 983 18.95 -62.90 73.40
CA ASP A 983 19.13 -64.30 73.01
C ASP A 983 19.11 -64.47 71.49
N ILE A 984 20.25 -64.92 70.93
CA ILE A 984 20.46 -65.18 69.50
C ILE A 984 19.42 -66.16 68.96
N GLU A 985 18.83 -67.03 69.80
CA GLU A 985 17.75 -67.92 69.36
C GLU A 985 16.45 -67.20 68.97
N GLN A 986 16.25 -65.93 69.38
CA GLN A 986 15.06 -65.13 69.08
C GLN A 986 15.22 -64.18 67.89
N LEU A 987 16.41 -64.12 67.27
CA LEU A 987 16.65 -63.31 66.07
C LEU A 987 15.92 -63.86 64.83
N ASP A 988 15.65 -62.98 63.86
CA ASP A 988 15.14 -63.34 62.54
C ASP A 988 15.97 -64.48 61.93
N SER A 989 15.29 -65.47 61.32
CA SER A 989 15.88 -66.74 60.91
C SER A 989 17.08 -66.59 59.97
N GLU A 990 17.10 -65.56 59.14
CA GLU A 990 18.16 -65.28 58.18
C GLU A 990 19.41 -64.68 58.87
N LEU A 991 19.20 -63.67 59.71
CA LEU A 991 20.26 -63.04 60.51
C LEU A 991 20.89 -64.05 61.49
N LYS A 992 20.05 -64.87 62.12
CA LYS A 992 20.42 -65.98 63.00
C LYS A 992 21.23 -67.06 62.29
N ALA A 993 20.90 -67.38 61.03
CA ALA A 993 21.68 -68.30 60.22
C ALA A 993 23.06 -67.72 59.87
N TYR A 994 23.12 -66.45 59.44
CA TYR A 994 24.39 -65.80 59.08
C TYR A 994 25.37 -65.74 60.26
N LEU A 995 24.89 -65.37 61.45
CA LEU A 995 25.67 -65.32 62.70
C LEU A 995 26.20 -66.68 63.16
N LYS A 996 25.53 -67.79 62.82
CA LYS A 996 26.00 -69.15 63.15
C LYS A 996 27.02 -69.70 62.13
N MET A 997 27.10 -69.12 60.94
CA MET A 997 28.00 -69.58 59.87
C MET A 997 29.23 -68.68 59.66
N ASN A 998 29.19 -67.42 60.07
CA ASN A 998 30.24 -66.42 59.77
C ASN A 998 30.85 -65.80 61.04
N THR A 999 32.06 -65.24 60.88
CA THR A 999 32.76 -64.44 61.91
C THR A 999 32.13 -63.06 62.07
N TYR A 1000 32.13 -62.52 63.30
CA TYR A 1000 31.68 -61.16 63.62
C TYR A 1000 32.65 -60.50 64.60
N VAL A 1001 32.86 -59.18 64.52
CA VAL A 1001 33.75 -58.46 65.45
C VAL A 1001 32.91 -57.85 66.58
N LYS A 1002 33.03 -58.33 67.82
CA LYS A 1002 32.28 -57.72 68.93
C LYS A 1002 32.87 -56.36 69.28
N TRP A 1003 32.06 -55.28 69.24
CA TRP A 1003 32.49 -53.97 69.71
C TRP A 1003 32.96 -54.07 71.17
N GLY A 1004 34.12 -53.48 71.43
CA GLY A 1004 34.77 -53.60 72.72
C GLY A 1004 35.63 -54.86 72.92
N ASP A 1005 36.17 -55.48 71.87
CA ASP A 1005 37.26 -56.48 71.90
C ASP A 1005 38.67 -55.81 71.94
N PRO A 1006 39.74 -56.40 72.52
CA PRO A 1006 41.05 -55.73 72.65
C PRO A 1006 41.68 -55.38 71.32
N TRP A 1007 41.48 -56.29 70.37
CA TRP A 1007 42.02 -56.22 69.02
C TRP A 1007 40.93 -55.82 68.03
N PHE A 1008 39.85 -55.17 68.49
CA PHE A 1008 38.68 -54.83 67.67
C PHE A 1008 39.08 -54.14 66.36
N TRP A 1009 39.91 -53.10 66.45
CA TRP A 1009 40.31 -52.31 65.29
C TRP A 1009 41.27 -53.07 64.37
N ASP A 1010 42.22 -53.84 64.91
CA ASP A 1010 43.12 -54.66 64.09
C ASP A 1010 42.35 -55.78 63.38
N LYS A 1011 41.42 -56.45 64.06
CA LYS A 1011 40.51 -57.45 63.49
C LYS A 1011 39.60 -56.85 62.43
N LEU A 1012 39.01 -55.68 62.66
CA LEU A 1012 38.19 -55.00 61.67
C LEU A 1012 39.02 -54.58 60.44
N ARG A 1013 40.20 -53.97 60.66
CA ARG A 1013 41.15 -53.64 59.60
C ARG A 1013 41.56 -54.87 58.79
N TYR A 1014 41.78 -55.99 59.46
CA TYR A 1014 42.17 -57.25 58.84
C TYR A 1014 41.06 -57.87 57.95
N ALA A 1015 39.79 -57.62 58.28
CA ALA A 1015 38.64 -58.03 57.48
C ALA A 1015 38.35 -57.11 56.27
N MET A 1016 38.90 -55.89 56.29
CA MET A 1016 38.78 -54.90 55.22
C MET A 1016 39.71 -55.17 54.03
N PRO A 1017 39.45 -54.59 52.84
CA PRO A 1017 40.38 -54.64 51.70
C PRO A 1017 41.74 -54.04 52.07
N HIS A 1018 42.83 -54.47 51.41
CA HIS A 1018 44.17 -53.92 51.65
C HIS A 1018 44.79 -53.45 50.33
N PRO A 1019 45.50 -52.30 50.29
CA PRO A 1019 46.23 -51.87 49.10
C PRO A 1019 47.61 -52.59 48.99
N PRO A 1020 48.04 -52.99 47.78
CA PRO A 1020 49.30 -53.71 47.59
C PRO A 1020 50.54 -52.83 47.84
N THR A 1021 51.57 -53.41 48.45
CA THR A 1021 52.79 -52.70 48.87
C THR A 1021 53.77 -52.42 47.73
N VAL A 1022 54.29 -51.19 47.67
CA VAL A 1022 55.24 -50.76 46.64
C VAL A 1022 56.60 -51.44 46.80
N LYS A 1023 56.97 -52.24 45.79
CA LYS A 1023 58.37 -52.56 45.46
C LYS A 1023 58.75 -51.65 44.28
N GLY A 1024 59.74 -50.75 44.34
CA GLY A 1024 60.81 -50.58 45.32
C GLY A 1024 62.16 -50.77 44.63
N LEU A 1025 62.98 -49.71 44.56
CA LEU A 1025 64.35 -49.82 44.02
C LEU A 1025 65.17 -50.85 44.82
N LYS A 1026 66.18 -51.45 44.17
CA LYS A 1026 67.08 -52.43 44.78
C LYS A 1026 67.58 -51.99 46.17
N ARG A 1027 67.30 -52.80 47.20
CA ARG A 1027 68.32 -53.10 48.21
C ARG A 1027 68.99 -54.41 47.81
N THR A 1028 70.30 -54.40 47.70
CA THR A 1028 71.09 -55.49 47.11
C THR A 1028 71.54 -56.51 48.14
N GLY A 1029 71.13 -57.77 47.96
CA GLY A 1029 71.78 -58.94 48.54
C GLY A 1029 71.00 -59.69 49.63
N LEU A 1030 71.35 -60.98 49.73
CA LEU A 1030 70.99 -61.96 50.77
C LEU A 1030 69.54 -62.50 50.81
N ILE A 1031 69.44 -63.78 51.21
CA ILE A 1031 68.25 -64.56 51.63
C ILE A 1031 67.24 -64.92 50.51
N LYS A 1032 66.77 -66.17 50.37
CA LYS A 1032 67.36 -67.51 50.65
C LYS A 1032 66.54 -68.59 49.90
N ASN A 1033 67.08 -69.80 49.77
CA ASN A 1033 66.45 -70.92 49.04
C ASN A 1033 65.31 -71.60 49.83
N HIS A 1034 64.40 -72.25 49.07
CA HIS A 1034 63.57 -73.44 49.39
C HIS A 1034 62.83 -73.54 50.74
N ILE A 1035 61.56 -73.99 50.69
CA ILE A 1035 61.08 -75.28 51.26
C ILE A 1035 59.58 -75.51 50.89
N ARG A 1036 59.08 -76.74 51.05
CA ARG A 1036 57.65 -77.09 50.97
C ARG A 1036 56.93 -76.79 52.30
N SER A 1037 55.87 -76.01 52.26
CA SER A 1037 54.72 -76.05 53.18
C SER A 1037 53.48 -75.55 52.41
N SER A 1038 52.28 -76.10 52.51
CA SER A 1038 51.49 -76.55 53.68
C SER A 1038 50.86 -75.39 54.44
N VAL A 1039 49.55 -75.24 54.25
CA VAL A 1039 48.48 -74.92 55.23
C VAL A 1039 48.61 -73.62 56.04
N ASP A 1040 47.51 -72.84 55.99
CA ASP A 1040 46.99 -71.87 56.95
C ASP A 1040 47.95 -71.16 57.92
N ASP A 1041 48.15 -69.86 57.69
CA ASP A 1041 48.50 -68.91 58.76
C ASP A 1041 47.88 -67.53 58.44
N LYS A 1042 46.59 -67.37 58.73
CA LYS A 1042 45.86 -66.10 58.70
C LYS A 1042 44.94 -66.03 59.92
N LEU A 1043 45.24 -65.10 60.84
CA LEU A 1043 44.70 -65.04 62.21
C LEU A 1043 43.17 -65.10 62.28
N GLU A 1044 42.70 -65.70 63.37
CA GLU A 1044 41.27 -65.86 63.68
C GLU A 1044 40.58 -64.51 63.90
N LEU A 1045 39.91 -64.01 62.85
CA LEU A 1045 38.73 -63.17 63.01
C LEU A 1045 37.74 -63.88 63.94
N ILE A 1046 37.14 -63.13 64.87
CA ILE A 1046 36.28 -63.67 65.92
C ILE A 1046 35.12 -64.45 65.28
N LYS A 1047 35.20 -65.78 65.31
CA LYS A 1047 34.01 -66.60 65.55
C LYS A 1047 33.58 -66.33 67.00
N PRO A 1048 32.29 -66.41 67.37
CA PRO A 1048 31.79 -66.14 68.73
C PRO A 1048 32.70 -66.62 69.90
N VAL A 1049 33.54 -65.72 70.44
CA VAL A 1049 34.32 -65.83 71.69
C VAL A 1049 34.54 -64.43 72.31
N PRO A 1050 34.83 -64.27 73.63
CA PRO A 1050 34.46 -63.04 74.36
C PRO A 1050 35.56 -61.97 74.71
N VAL A 1051 35.35 -60.71 74.26
CA VAL A 1051 35.52 -59.35 74.91
C VAL A 1051 36.89 -58.67 75.29
N THR A 1052 36.86 -57.30 75.42
CA THR A 1052 37.60 -56.23 76.21
C THR A 1052 38.77 -55.31 75.65
N PRO A 1053 38.75 -53.92 75.64
CA PRO A 1053 39.18 -53.01 74.50
C PRO A 1053 40.48 -52.05 74.52
N PRO A 1054 40.47 -50.67 74.40
CA PRO A 1054 41.27 -49.79 73.43
C PRO A 1054 42.19 -48.68 74.11
N PRO A 1055 42.49 -47.37 73.67
CA PRO A 1055 42.33 -46.47 72.44
C PRO A 1055 43.47 -45.38 72.09
N LEU A 1056 43.21 -44.36 71.21
CA LEU A 1056 43.83 -42.95 71.02
C LEU A 1056 45.16 -42.66 70.20
N THR A 1057 45.64 -41.42 69.81
CA THR A 1057 45.17 -40.30 68.87
C THR A 1057 46.16 -39.09 68.56
N THR A 1058 46.19 -38.50 67.33
CA THR A 1058 46.39 -37.03 66.90
C THR A 1058 47.85 -36.37 66.65
N PRO A 1059 48.12 -35.04 66.33
CA PRO A 1059 48.72 -34.54 65.03
C PRO A 1059 50.01 -33.58 65.02
N PRO A 1060 50.12 -32.34 64.40
CA PRO A 1060 50.87 -31.98 63.14
C PRO A 1060 51.88 -30.74 63.08
N ALA A 1061 52.61 -30.50 61.95
CA ALA A 1061 53.42 -29.29 61.50
C ALA A 1061 53.86 -29.37 59.98
N GLU A 1062 54.56 -28.47 59.20
CA GLU A 1062 55.11 -27.06 59.24
C GLU A 1062 55.25 -26.36 57.81
N MET A 1063 56.28 -25.53 57.45
CA MET A 1063 56.25 -24.48 56.35
C MET A 1063 57.56 -24.18 55.50
N ASN A 1064 57.45 -23.36 54.41
CA ASN A 1064 58.47 -22.64 53.54
C ASN A 1064 59.06 -23.33 52.25
N GLY A 1065 59.43 -22.67 51.12
CA GLY A 1065 59.22 -21.28 50.60
C GLY A 1065 60.08 -20.84 49.35
N THR A 1066 59.62 -19.83 48.55
CA THR A 1066 60.30 -19.04 47.44
C THR A 1066 60.48 -19.68 46.03
N LEU A 1067 60.50 -19.02 44.83
CA LEU A 1067 60.20 -17.66 44.23
C LEU A 1067 60.18 -17.80 42.64
N SER A 1068 60.04 -16.86 41.66
CA SER A 1068 59.88 -15.38 41.43
C SER A 1068 59.28 -15.05 40.01
N PRO A 1069 58.97 -13.78 39.60
CA PRO A 1069 58.09 -13.44 38.42
C PRO A 1069 58.46 -12.21 37.49
N SER A 1070 57.52 -11.78 36.62
CA SER A 1070 57.52 -10.66 35.62
C SER A 1070 56.98 -9.28 36.13
N PRO A 1071 56.95 -8.17 35.31
CA PRO A 1071 55.83 -7.16 35.40
C PRO A 1071 55.45 -6.26 34.15
N PHE A 1072 54.47 -5.34 34.38
CA PHE A 1072 53.74 -4.33 33.53
C PHE A 1072 54.58 -3.10 33.05
N ILE A 1073 54.24 -2.19 32.08
CA ILE A 1073 53.04 -1.67 31.33
C ILE A 1073 52.29 -0.43 31.93
N ILE A 1074 52.09 0.69 31.16
CA ILE A 1074 50.95 1.70 31.12
C ILE A 1074 51.32 3.18 30.68
N SER A 1075 50.64 3.69 29.61
CA SER A 1075 50.13 5.06 29.20
C SER A 1075 50.86 6.44 29.28
N ASN A 1076 50.45 7.33 28.33
CA ASN A 1076 50.22 8.81 28.38
C ASN A 1076 51.36 9.86 28.12
N GLY A 1077 51.02 10.97 27.42
CA GLY A 1077 51.67 12.29 27.62
C GLY A 1077 51.97 13.18 26.37
N LYS A 1078 51.27 14.30 26.20
CA LYS A 1078 51.39 15.30 25.11
C LYS A 1078 52.69 16.19 25.08
N THR A 1079 53.15 16.50 23.84
CA THR A 1079 53.61 17.83 23.31
C THR A 1079 54.94 18.55 23.67
N LEU A 1080 55.48 19.22 22.62
CA LEU A 1080 56.16 20.55 22.55
C LEU A 1080 57.72 20.74 22.57
N MET A 1081 58.26 20.89 21.34
CA MET A 1081 58.97 22.08 20.79
C MET A 1081 60.52 22.27 20.76
N ASN A 1082 60.92 23.00 19.70
CA ASN A 1082 62.18 23.70 19.37
C ASN A 1082 63.43 22.88 18.93
N GLY A 1083 64.14 23.28 17.85
CA GLY A 1083 63.84 24.37 16.90
C GLY A 1083 64.90 24.63 15.80
N ASN A 1084 64.60 25.60 14.92
CA ASN A 1084 65.41 26.17 13.81
C ASN A 1084 65.72 25.25 12.60
N GLY A 1085 65.68 25.71 11.33
CA GLY A 1085 65.15 26.99 10.82
C GLY A 1085 65.46 27.28 9.32
N TYR A 1086 64.53 27.98 8.66
CA TYR A 1086 64.60 28.69 7.34
C TYR A 1086 64.46 27.93 5.99
N HIS A 1087 63.49 28.46 5.21
CA HIS A 1087 63.22 28.46 3.74
C HIS A 1087 63.56 27.25 2.82
N GLY A 1088 62.68 26.83 1.90
CA GLY A 1088 61.30 27.28 1.66
C GLY A 1088 60.67 26.80 0.33
N ASN A 1089 59.34 26.64 0.33
CA ASN A 1089 58.41 26.40 -0.79
C ASN A 1089 58.62 25.15 -1.69
N GLY A 1090 57.57 24.31 -1.81
CA GLY A 1090 57.45 23.23 -2.81
C GLY A 1090 56.78 21.98 -2.24
N HIS A 1091 55.52 21.73 -2.63
CA HIS A 1091 54.65 20.69 -2.04
C HIS A 1091 55.22 19.25 -2.02
N LEU A 1092 54.80 18.50 -0.98
CA LEU A 1092 55.04 17.08 -0.73
C LEU A 1092 54.73 16.17 -1.94
N LEU A 1093 55.65 15.28 -2.33
CA LEU A 1093 55.78 13.85 -1.93
C LEU A 1093 54.58 12.99 -2.38
N ASN A 1094 54.76 12.05 -3.31
CA ASN A 1094 55.32 10.68 -3.17
C ASN A 1094 54.43 9.71 -2.35
N GLY A 1095 54.22 8.45 -2.74
CA GLY A 1095 54.65 7.72 -3.95
C GLY A 1095 55.35 6.37 -3.65
N HIS A 1096 55.22 5.42 -4.60
CA HIS A 1096 55.90 4.10 -4.64
C HIS A 1096 55.48 3.07 -3.54
N ALA A 1097 55.77 1.77 -3.67
CA ALA A 1097 56.62 1.03 -4.61
C ALA A 1097 55.92 -0.29 -5.10
N ASN A 1098 56.06 -0.69 -6.37
CA ASN A 1098 57.07 -1.63 -6.95
C ASN A 1098 57.02 -3.06 -6.35
N GLY A 1099 57.14 -4.17 -7.10
CA GLY A 1099 57.30 -4.35 -8.56
C GLY A 1099 57.92 -5.73 -8.92
N HIS A 1100 58.15 -6.00 -10.21
CA HIS A 1100 58.88 -7.16 -10.80
C HIS A 1100 58.13 -8.54 -10.81
N VAL A 1101 58.31 -9.47 -11.78
CA VAL A 1101 59.20 -9.50 -12.97
C VAL A 1101 58.73 -10.45 -14.12
N ASN A 1102 59.13 -10.12 -15.37
CA ASN A 1102 59.24 -10.93 -16.62
C ASN A 1102 58.02 -11.66 -17.27
N GLY A 1103 58.02 -11.70 -18.62
CA GLY A 1103 57.10 -12.54 -19.42
C GLY A 1103 56.90 -12.14 -20.90
N ALA A 1104 57.93 -11.63 -21.60
CA ALA A 1104 57.77 -10.99 -22.92
C ALA A 1104 57.54 -11.94 -24.11
N TYR A 1105 56.80 -11.47 -25.14
CA TYR A 1105 57.30 -11.43 -26.53
C TYR A 1105 56.62 -10.32 -27.36
N ILE A 1106 57.17 -10.00 -28.54
CA ILE A 1106 56.91 -8.78 -29.32
C ILE A 1106 56.56 -9.14 -30.78
N ILE A 1107 55.62 -8.40 -31.40
CA ILE A 1107 55.77 -7.79 -32.75
C ILE A 1107 54.67 -6.74 -32.98
N ASN A 1108 54.98 -5.71 -33.76
CA ASN A 1108 54.18 -4.51 -34.02
C ASN A 1108 54.13 -4.25 -35.53
N SER A 1109 52.95 -3.93 -36.07
CA SER A 1109 52.82 -3.34 -37.42
C SER A 1109 51.58 -2.45 -37.54
N ASN A 1110 51.79 -1.13 -37.67
CA ASN A 1110 50.75 -0.14 -37.92
C ASN A 1110 50.44 0.02 -39.42
N ALA A 1111 49.17 -0.03 -39.80
CA ALA A 1111 48.56 0.78 -40.88
C ALA A 1111 47.05 0.91 -40.58
N LYS A 1112 46.46 2.09 -40.32
CA LYS A 1112 46.19 3.25 -41.21
C LYS A 1112 45.34 2.85 -42.43
N GLN A 1113 44.05 3.22 -42.42
CA GLN A 1113 43.46 4.47 -43.00
C GLN A 1113 43.06 4.24 -44.48
N SER A 1114 41.91 4.71 -44.99
CA SER A 1114 40.85 5.58 -44.44
C SER A 1114 39.48 5.26 -45.10
N ASP A 1115 38.41 5.92 -44.64
CA ASP A 1115 37.17 6.35 -45.35
C ASP A 1115 36.40 5.30 -46.21
N VAL A 1116 35.07 5.14 -46.12
CA VAL A 1116 33.98 6.12 -45.91
C VAL A 1116 32.93 5.59 -44.94
#